data_AF-A0A9D9Q4K0-F1
#
_entry.id   AF-A0A9D9Q4K0-F1
#
_cell.length_a   1.000
_cell.length_b   1.000
_cell.length_c   1.000
_cell.angle_alpha   90.00
_cell.angle_beta   90.00
_cell.angle_gamma   90.00
#
_symmetry.space_group_name_H-M   'P 1'
#
loop_
_entity.id
_entity.type
_entity.pdbx_description
1 polymer ?
#
loop_
_entity_poly.entity_id
_entity_poly.type
_entity_poly.pdbx_seq_one_letter_code
_entity_poly.pdbx_strand_id
1 'polypeptide(L)'
;MKTTAKHILSTAACLLLMSVLIASCGTSSSRKSANRHIVSVENVVVQTPEGTAPRLPWQVWVTYSDGFKEWRQIRWNNSSRSTEEEEADAAKTPAGTTYTVKGFVLGDNTTESGFPVTANITVVATPWDVPNPIPSVRPLPLGCVTITGDNRLTSNRDMELREILSWDITQQLYNYRDTYGLPLEGYTRSDGWDSPHTKLKGHGSGHYMSALAFAFASCDASLKTPEGTSVKDELRNRIRRMVDELRECQERTFVFDAKLGRYREARDYAPEPVLREMKGNWQAFDEYKKDYKNYGYGYLNAIPAAHPALIEMYRAYNNEEWVWAPYYTIHKQLAGLIDIANNIDDSAIADKALLIAKDMGLWVWNRLHYRTFVQTEGSKAERQAKPGNRYEMWNMYIAGEVGGMSESLARLSEMVSDAQDKARLLEASNYFDSPAFFNPVASNVDDIRTRHANQHIPMITGALRSYRGNGNPFYYNLAYNFWNMVQGRYAYAMGGVGNGEMFRQPYSQILSMNTNVMSNFRREMYPNPDINETCCAYNLAKLTKDLNCYDPDNAAYMDYYERVLYNQLVGSLHPEHWAVTYQYAVGMHARKPYGNENPQSSCCGGTGAENHVKYQEAAYFTDDNTLWVALYIPTVARWEEKGATITQQCEWPAEQSLIRVEGSEPFAMKLRVPYWATEGFDVRLNGKSLQKAFKPCSYVEIPSRTWAADDRVEVIMPFTKHIFWGPDKMDLAATGKNEPRTPFDPQWVGALMYGPLVMATPDISEWKEADVTLSPDLREIELLGATDNEGTAGHIFSLQLNVPDSVEGTRLLHFTPDYYQTDFSTHYLRLNVQAKSKGARHNSLDKTMLEQQLQVAHERKAAQEAWDALSVKVPPYAPWAPNGYQRLLQQMETAEAVLANTSRDLSQQEINAAVSALRVAINTMRPGNLAEPEDLFLLLPLVTDSKENIPNKTTELREAIDYADMVVQYVNDGSGTKDLISKALLRLQEARRTVSTEGK
;
A
#
# COMPACT_ATOMS: atom_id res chain seq x y z
N MET A 1 2.84 50.02 42.39
CA MET A 1 1.78 49.08 42.84
C MET A 1 0.41 49.66 42.52
N LYS A 2 -0.09 49.46 41.29
CA LYS A 2 -1.48 49.64 40.81
C LYS A 2 -1.47 49.58 39.27
N THR A 3 -1.13 48.44 38.67
CA THR A 3 -1.29 48.24 37.20
C THR A 3 -1.20 46.79 36.72
N THR A 4 -1.45 45.78 37.58
CA THR A 4 -1.35 44.35 37.19
C THR A 4 -2.65 43.56 37.34
N ALA A 5 -3.79 44.23 37.52
CA ALA A 5 -5.07 43.56 37.77
C ALA A 5 -6.13 43.71 36.66
N LYS A 6 -5.83 44.38 35.54
CA LYS A 6 -6.81 44.63 34.46
C LYS A 6 -6.65 43.78 33.19
N HIS A 7 -5.57 43.00 33.05
CA HIS A 7 -5.38 42.12 31.88
C HIS A 7 -5.75 40.64 32.10
N ILE A 8 -6.06 40.22 33.34
CA ILE A 8 -6.42 38.82 33.64
C ILE A 8 -7.94 38.60 33.59
N LEU A 9 -8.75 39.67 33.70
CA LEU A 9 -10.22 39.58 33.68
C LEU A 9 -10.85 39.67 32.28
N SER A 10 -10.09 40.05 31.25
CA SER A 10 -10.62 40.14 29.86
C SER A 10 -10.44 38.84 29.06
N THR A 11 -9.47 37.99 29.40
CA THR A 11 -9.25 36.68 28.77
C THR A 11 -10.10 35.58 29.40
N ALA A 12 -10.34 35.62 30.71
CA ALA A 12 -11.25 34.67 31.38
C ALA A 12 -12.73 34.87 31.01
N ALA A 13 -13.16 36.12 30.72
CA ALA A 13 -14.54 36.41 30.33
C ALA A 13 -14.87 35.96 28.90
N CYS A 14 -13.89 35.92 27.98
CA CYS A 14 -14.10 35.37 26.62
C CYS A 14 -14.21 33.84 26.61
N LEU A 15 -13.49 33.14 27.50
CA LEU A 15 -13.55 31.68 27.64
C LEU A 15 -14.84 31.18 28.32
N LEU A 16 -15.40 31.96 29.25
CA LEU A 16 -16.69 31.64 29.90
C LEU A 16 -17.93 32.01 29.06
N LEU A 17 -17.82 32.95 28.12
CA LEU A 17 -18.91 33.26 27.18
C LEU A 17 -18.96 32.27 26.00
N MET A 18 -17.84 31.64 25.63
CA MET A 18 -17.80 30.57 24.61
C MET A 18 -18.41 29.25 25.09
N SER A 19 -18.36 28.95 26.38
CA SER A 19 -18.96 27.73 26.96
C SER A 19 -20.48 27.85 27.18
N VAL A 20 -21.04 29.06 27.21
CA VAL A 20 -22.49 29.30 27.42
C VAL A 20 -23.25 29.51 26.09
N LEU A 21 -22.59 29.89 25.00
CA LEU A 21 -23.23 30.04 23.68
C LEU A 21 -23.37 28.73 22.89
N ILE A 22 -22.63 27.67 23.27
CA ILE A 22 -22.83 26.31 22.76
C ILE A 22 -24.06 25.64 23.42
N ALA A 23 -24.55 26.17 24.55
CA ALA A 23 -25.64 25.57 25.33
C ALA A 23 -27.05 26.11 24.97
N SER A 24 -27.24 26.96 23.95
CA SER A 24 -28.54 27.60 23.69
C SER A 24 -29.07 27.55 22.26
N CYS A 25 -28.54 26.67 21.40
CA CYS A 25 -29.15 26.38 20.10
C CYS A 25 -29.74 24.96 20.08
N GLY A 26 -31.05 24.88 20.32
CA GLY A 26 -31.85 23.68 20.07
C GLY A 26 -31.90 22.69 21.23
N THR A 27 -32.87 22.88 22.13
CA THR A 27 -33.45 21.74 22.86
C THR A 27 -34.02 20.78 21.82
N SER A 28 -33.25 19.74 21.50
CA SER A 28 -33.72 18.64 20.67
C SER A 28 -34.92 18.02 21.37
N SER A 29 -36.11 18.25 20.85
CA SER A 29 -37.29 17.46 21.19
C SER A 29 -36.86 16.00 21.17
N SER A 30 -37.17 15.25 22.23
CA SER A 30 -36.97 13.80 22.29
C SER A 30 -37.74 13.13 21.15
N ARG A 31 -37.13 13.06 19.96
CA ARG A 31 -37.62 12.19 18.89
C ARG A 31 -37.34 10.79 19.38
N LYS A 32 -38.39 10.08 19.79
CA LYS A 32 -38.37 8.62 19.83
C LYS A 32 -37.82 8.17 18.48
N SER A 33 -36.60 7.63 18.48
CA SER A 33 -35.89 7.21 17.28
C SER A 33 -36.77 6.20 16.54
N ALA A 34 -37.35 6.62 15.41
CA ALA A 34 -37.83 5.66 14.42
C ALA A 34 -36.60 4.91 13.90
N ASN A 35 -36.66 3.57 13.81
CA ASN A 35 -35.55 2.78 13.28
C ASN A 35 -35.15 3.30 11.89
N ARG A 36 -33.99 3.95 11.80
CA ARG A 36 -33.41 4.45 10.55
C ARG A 36 -33.11 3.25 9.65
N HIS A 37 -33.59 3.31 8.42
CA HIS A 37 -33.39 2.31 7.38
C HIS A 37 -33.26 2.99 6.03
N ILE A 38 -32.60 2.32 5.08
CA ILE A 38 -32.40 2.83 3.73
C ILE A 38 -33.75 2.93 3.03
N VAL A 39 -34.07 4.11 2.47
CA VAL A 39 -35.30 4.33 1.68
C VAL A 39 -35.01 4.54 0.20
N SER A 40 -33.84 5.07 -0.13
CA SER A 40 -33.39 5.19 -1.52
C SER A 40 -31.87 5.16 -1.62
N VAL A 41 -31.41 4.69 -2.78
CA VAL A 41 -30.02 4.70 -3.22
C VAL A 41 -29.99 5.46 -4.54
N GLU A 42 -28.94 6.24 -4.79
CA GLU A 42 -28.72 6.91 -6.06
C GLU A 42 -28.72 5.90 -7.22
N ASN A 43 -29.41 6.23 -8.32
CA ASN A 43 -29.47 5.38 -9.50
C ASN A 43 -28.08 5.28 -10.13
N VAL A 44 -27.59 4.06 -10.33
CA VAL A 44 -26.31 3.81 -10.98
C VAL A 44 -26.55 3.58 -12.47
N VAL A 45 -26.10 4.50 -13.31
CA VAL A 45 -26.14 4.41 -14.77
C VAL A 45 -24.72 4.54 -15.28
N VAL A 46 -24.25 3.54 -16.02
CA VAL A 46 -22.87 3.48 -16.52
C VAL A 46 -22.90 3.31 -18.03
N GLN A 47 -22.19 4.20 -18.72
CA GLN A 47 -21.81 3.99 -20.11
C GLN A 47 -20.43 3.33 -20.12
N THR A 48 -20.29 2.26 -20.90
CA THR A 48 -19.03 1.53 -21.03
C THR A 48 -18.66 1.43 -22.50
N PRO A 49 -17.43 1.77 -22.91
CA PRO A 49 -16.94 1.51 -24.25
C PRO A 49 -17.00 0.02 -24.59
N GLU A 50 -17.34 -0.28 -25.85
CA GLU A 50 -17.16 -1.61 -26.42
C GLU A 50 -15.71 -2.10 -26.21
N GLY A 51 -15.55 -3.38 -25.85
CA GLY A 51 -14.24 -3.97 -25.55
C GLY A 51 -13.75 -3.75 -24.10
N THR A 52 -14.63 -3.25 -23.20
CA THR A 52 -14.29 -3.00 -21.79
C THR A 52 -15.42 -3.38 -20.83
N ALA A 53 -15.06 -3.93 -19.68
CA ALA A 53 -15.99 -4.18 -18.59
C ALA A 53 -16.43 -2.85 -17.93
N PRO A 54 -17.65 -2.77 -17.35
CA PRO A 54 -18.19 -1.52 -16.83
C PRO A 54 -17.45 -0.99 -15.59
N ARG A 55 -17.15 0.31 -15.58
CA ARG A 55 -16.62 1.03 -14.41
C ARG A 55 -17.70 1.27 -13.36
N LEU A 56 -17.94 0.27 -12.52
CA LEU A 56 -18.94 0.35 -11.45
C LEU A 56 -18.40 1.14 -10.24
N PRO A 57 -19.22 1.98 -9.59
CA PRO A 57 -18.79 2.73 -8.42
C PRO A 57 -18.68 1.82 -7.19
N TRP A 58 -17.68 2.06 -6.35
CA TRP A 58 -17.44 1.30 -5.12
C TRP A 58 -18.26 1.82 -3.92
N GLN A 59 -18.90 2.97 -4.09
CA GLN A 59 -19.76 3.61 -3.10
C GLN A 59 -20.91 4.35 -3.78
N VAL A 60 -22.05 4.44 -3.11
CA VAL A 60 -23.25 5.17 -3.57
C VAL A 60 -23.75 6.09 -2.48
N TRP A 61 -24.42 7.15 -2.92
CA TRP A 61 -25.13 8.05 -2.03
C TRP A 61 -26.46 7.41 -1.59
N VAL A 62 -26.64 7.31 -0.28
CA VAL A 62 -27.81 6.65 0.33
C VAL A 62 -28.62 7.67 1.10
N THR A 63 -29.95 7.57 1.05
CA THR A 63 -30.86 8.37 1.88
C THR A 63 -31.65 7.45 2.81
N TYR A 64 -31.71 7.82 4.07
CA TYR A 64 -32.44 7.09 5.10
C TYR A 64 -33.82 7.68 5.39
N SER A 65 -34.64 6.90 6.10
CA SER A 65 -36.02 7.24 6.48
C SER A 65 -36.18 8.51 7.33
N ASP A 66 -35.12 8.96 8.00
CA ASP A 66 -35.08 10.19 8.79
C ASP A 66 -34.52 11.41 8.01
N GLY A 67 -34.15 11.21 6.74
CA GLY A 67 -33.55 12.22 5.88
C GLY A 67 -32.02 12.32 5.95
N PHE A 68 -31.36 11.55 6.83
CA PHE A 68 -29.90 11.45 6.87
C PHE A 68 -29.37 10.89 5.55
N LYS A 69 -28.17 11.31 5.15
CA LYS A 69 -27.54 10.90 3.89
C LYS A 69 -26.05 10.72 4.07
N GLU A 70 -25.50 9.69 3.44
CA GLU A 70 -24.08 9.40 3.48
C GLU A 70 -23.65 8.56 2.27
N TRP A 71 -22.33 8.47 2.07
CA TRP A 71 -21.73 7.49 1.17
C TRP A 71 -21.68 6.12 1.84
N ARG A 72 -22.14 5.07 1.15
CA ARG A 72 -22.03 3.67 1.61
C ARG A 72 -21.33 2.82 0.57
N GLN A 73 -20.49 1.89 1.04
CA GLN A 73 -19.77 0.93 0.22
C GLN A 73 -20.71 -0.07 -0.47
N ILE A 74 -20.33 -0.51 -1.67
CA ILE A 74 -21.06 -1.49 -2.48
C ILE A 74 -20.17 -2.66 -2.85
N ARG A 75 -20.79 -3.85 -2.90
CA ARG A 75 -20.25 -5.02 -3.60
C ARG A 75 -21.11 -5.35 -4.83
N TRP A 76 -20.46 -5.53 -5.97
CA TRP A 76 -21.10 -5.93 -7.23
C TRP A 76 -20.94 -7.43 -7.51
N ASN A 77 -21.91 -8.03 -8.20
CA ASN A 77 -21.96 -9.47 -8.45
C ASN A 77 -21.20 -9.94 -9.70
N ASN A 78 -20.65 -9.03 -10.52
CA ASN A 78 -19.93 -9.36 -11.75
C ASN A 78 -18.41 -9.55 -11.56
N SER A 79 -17.91 -9.70 -10.33
CA SER A 79 -16.46 -9.70 -10.07
C SER A 79 -15.71 -10.98 -10.45
N SER A 80 -16.39 -12.00 -10.98
CA SER A 80 -15.72 -13.17 -11.58
C SER A 80 -14.97 -12.74 -12.84
N ARG A 81 -13.72 -13.20 -12.99
CA ARG A 81 -12.87 -12.85 -14.13
C ARG A 81 -13.54 -13.19 -15.46
N SER A 82 -14.10 -14.40 -15.56
CA SER A 82 -14.82 -14.85 -16.75
C SER A 82 -15.96 -13.90 -17.14
N THR A 83 -16.78 -13.46 -16.18
CA THR A 83 -17.84 -12.48 -16.43
C THR A 83 -17.30 -11.16 -16.94
N GLU A 84 -16.24 -10.62 -16.32
CA GLU A 84 -15.62 -9.37 -16.77
C GLU A 84 -14.99 -9.50 -18.15
N GLU A 85 -14.38 -10.65 -18.47
CA GLU A 85 -13.85 -10.95 -19.80
C GLU A 85 -14.96 -11.04 -20.86
N GLU A 86 -16.13 -11.59 -20.51
CA GLU A 86 -17.30 -11.58 -21.39
C GLU A 86 -17.89 -10.18 -21.58
N GLU A 87 -17.93 -9.38 -20.52
CA GLU A 87 -18.34 -7.97 -20.57
C GLU A 87 -17.34 -7.11 -21.37
N ALA A 88 -16.07 -7.51 -21.46
CA ALA A 88 -15.04 -6.85 -22.24
C ALA A 88 -14.85 -7.44 -23.66
N ASP A 89 -15.60 -8.47 -24.03
CA ASP A 89 -15.53 -9.08 -25.37
C ASP A 89 -16.53 -8.38 -26.32
N ALA A 90 -16.00 -7.55 -27.22
CA ALA A 90 -16.79 -6.81 -28.20
C ALA A 90 -17.68 -7.70 -29.09
N ALA A 91 -17.33 -8.98 -29.28
CA ALA A 91 -18.17 -9.91 -30.04
C ALA A 91 -19.39 -10.40 -29.24
N LYS A 92 -19.29 -10.44 -27.90
CA LYS A 92 -20.37 -10.83 -27.00
C LYS A 92 -21.21 -9.63 -26.54
N THR A 93 -20.57 -8.50 -26.33
CA THR A 93 -21.17 -7.26 -25.82
C THR A 93 -20.87 -6.07 -26.73
N PRO A 94 -21.42 -6.04 -27.96
CA PRO A 94 -21.17 -4.96 -28.91
C PRO A 94 -21.85 -3.64 -28.49
N ALA A 95 -21.39 -2.53 -29.06
CA ALA A 95 -22.01 -1.22 -28.87
C ALA A 95 -23.52 -1.23 -29.15
N GLY A 96 -24.30 -0.60 -28.25
CA GLY A 96 -25.77 -0.62 -28.26
C GLY A 96 -26.40 -1.68 -27.35
N THR A 97 -25.60 -2.63 -26.84
CA THR A 97 -26.04 -3.60 -25.83
C THR A 97 -26.40 -2.88 -24.53
N THR A 98 -27.52 -3.28 -23.90
CA THR A 98 -27.90 -2.82 -22.55
C THR A 98 -28.15 -4.02 -21.64
N TYR A 99 -27.69 -3.92 -20.40
CA TYR A 99 -27.86 -4.96 -19.39
C TYR A 99 -27.81 -4.38 -17.99
N THR A 100 -28.11 -5.20 -16.98
CA THR A 100 -28.09 -4.79 -15.58
C THR A 100 -27.10 -5.60 -14.79
N VAL A 101 -26.29 -4.93 -13.96
CA VAL A 101 -25.44 -5.59 -12.96
C VAL A 101 -26.08 -5.40 -11.58
N LYS A 102 -26.24 -6.49 -10.84
CA LYS A 102 -26.76 -6.47 -9.47
C LYS A 102 -25.62 -6.29 -8.46
N GLY A 103 -25.92 -5.66 -7.34
CA GLY A 103 -25.01 -5.52 -6.21
C GLY A 103 -25.75 -5.28 -4.90
N PHE A 104 -24.99 -5.02 -3.84
CA PHE A 104 -25.53 -4.77 -2.52
C PHE A 104 -24.76 -3.68 -1.78
N VAL A 105 -25.48 -2.80 -1.10
CA VAL A 105 -24.90 -1.92 -0.07
C VAL A 105 -24.58 -2.77 1.16
N LEU A 106 -23.32 -2.69 1.60
CA LEU A 106 -22.78 -3.49 2.71
C LEU A 106 -23.36 -3.06 4.05
N GLY A 107 -23.39 -3.93 5.06
CA GLY A 107 -23.79 -3.57 6.43
C GLY A 107 -25.28 -3.34 6.62
N ASP A 108 -26.12 -3.90 5.75
CA ASP A 108 -27.58 -3.87 5.83
C ASP A 108 -28.12 -5.32 5.78
N ASN A 109 -29.26 -5.60 6.40
CA ASN A 109 -29.85 -6.94 6.48
C ASN A 109 -31.22 -7.05 5.78
N THR A 110 -31.51 -6.16 4.82
CA THR A 110 -32.69 -6.26 3.95
C THR A 110 -32.70 -7.57 3.16
N THR A 111 -31.53 -8.04 2.75
CA THR A 111 -31.28 -9.41 2.25
C THR A 111 -30.10 -10.03 3.00
N GLU A 112 -29.84 -11.33 2.80
CA GLU A 112 -28.64 -11.99 3.37
C GLU A 112 -27.33 -11.34 2.88
N SER A 113 -27.32 -10.75 1.69
CA SER A 113 -26.14 -10.14 1.07
C SER A 113 -26.04 -8.61 1.26
N GLY A 114 -27.07 -7.93 1.78
CA GLY A 114 -27.10 -6.47 1.93
C GLY A 114 -28.39 -5.80 1.44
N PHE A 115 -28.38 -4.48 1.31
CA PHE A 115 -29.47 -3.75 0.64
C PHE A 115 -29.29 -3.80 -0.88
N PRO A 116 -30.25 -4.31 -1.66
CA PRO A 116 -30.06 -4.55 -3.08
C PRO A 116 -29.93 -3.24 -3.87
N VAL A 117 -28.98 -3.20 -4.81
CA VAL A 117 -28.77 -2.11 -5.76
C VAL A 117 -28.56 -2.69 -7.17
N THR A 118 -28.90 -1.90 -8.19
CA THR A 118 -28.75 -2.28 -9.60
C THR A 118 -28.05 -1.16 -10.36
N ALA A 119 -27.08 -1.52 -11.20
CA ALA A 119 -26.48 -0.64 -12.21
C ALA A 119 -27.06 -0.95 -13.59
N ASN A 120 -27.49 0.09 -14.30
CA ASN A 120 -27.93 -0.01 -15.69
C ASN A 120 -26.75 0.32 -16.60
N ILE A 121 -26.32 -0.65 -17.40
CA ILE A 121 -25.16 -0.53 -18.28
C ILE A 121 -25.62 -0.32 -19.71
N THR A 122 -24.98 0.64 -20.39
CA THR A 122 -25.12 0.83 -21.84
C THR A 122 -23.73 0.74 -22.48
N VAL A 123 -23.55 -0.23 -23.37
CA VAL A 123 -22.31 -0.36 -24.16
C VAL A 123 -22.35 0.65 -25.30
N VAL A 124 -21.24 1.33 -25.51
CA VAL A 124 -21.17 2.57 -26.26
C VAL A 124 -19.95 2.52 -27.20
N ALA A 125 -20.05 3.09 -28.41
CA ALA A 125 -18.95 3.02 -29.39
C ALA A 125 -17.82 4.03 -29.11
N THR A 126 -18.10 5.05 -28.29
CA THR A 126 -17.11 6.06 -27.91
C THR A 126 -16.17 5.51 -26.82
N PRO A 127 -14.86 5.79 -26.89
CA PRO A 127 -13.91 5.39 -25.86
C PRO A 127 -14.16 6.14 -24.55
N TRP A 128 -13.45 5.76 -23.49
CA TRP A 128 -13.44 6.52 -22.24
C TRP A 128 -12.91 7.93 -22.47
N ASP A 129 -13.57 8.92 -21.88
CA ASP A 129 -13.00 10.25 -21.72
C ASP A 129 -11.78 10.15 -20.79
N VAL A 130 -10.67 10.76 -21.21
CA VAL A 130 -9.45 10.88 -20.42
C VAL A 130 -9.04 12.35 -20.33
N PRO A 131 -8.41 12.78 -19.22
CA PRO A 131 -7.98 14.16 -19.04
C PRO A 131 -6.87 14.56 -20.03
N ASN A 132 -6.35 15.78 -19.92
CA ASN A 132 -5.15 16.13 -20.67
C ASN A 132 -3.95 15.29 -20.17
N PRO A 133 -3.03 14.83 -21.05
CA PRO A 133 -1.79 14.16 -20.64
C PRO A 133 -0.92 14.96 -19.67
N ILE A 134 -0.97 16.30 -19.76
CA ILE A 134 -0.33 17.19 -18.81
C ILE A 134 -1.28 17.35 -17.61
N PRO A 135 -0.82 17.05 -16.37
CA PRO A 135 -1.63 17.27 -15.17
C PRO A 135 -2.16 18.70 -15.08
N SER A 136 -3.42 18.85 -14.64
CA SER A 136 -4.09 20.14 -14.52
C SER A 136 -3.61 20.96 -13.32
N VAL A 137 -3.10 20.29 -12.29
CA VAL A 137 -2.47 20.90 -11.12
C VAL A 137 -1.16 20.20 -10.76
N ARG A 138 -0.37 20.83 -9.89
CA ARG A 138 0.82 20.24 -9.28
C ARG A 138 0.79 20.44 -7.76
N PRO A 139 1.30 19.47 -6.96
CA PRO A 139 1.50 19.69 -5.54
C PRO A 139 2.52 20.81 -5.33
N LEU A 140 2.38 21.59 -4.25
CA LEU A 140 3.47 22.49 -3.86
C LEU A 140 4.75 21.68 -3.59
N PRO A 141 5.94 22.18 -3.96
CA PRO A 141 7.19 21.48 -3.68
C PRO A 141 7.36 21.17 -2.19
N LEU A 142 7.95 20.01 -1.86
CA LEU A 142 8.08 19.55 -0.47
C LEU A 142 8.75 20.58 0.45
N GLY A 143 9.82 21.23 -0.02
CA GLY A 143 10.53 22.27 0.73
C GLY A 143 9.81 23.62 0.83
N CYS A 144 8.67 23.78 0.14
CA CYS A 144 7.81 24.96 0.25
C CYS A 144 6.71 24.78 1.29
N VAL A 145 6.57 23.61 1.92
CA VAL A 145 5.55 23.34 2.93
C VAL A 145 6.21 22.77 4.18
N THR A 146 6.01 23.43 5.31
CA THR A 146 6.55 23.02 6.62
C THR A 146 5.41 22.60 7.53
N ILE A 147 5.44 21.38 8.07
CA ILE A 147 4.54 20.97 9.16
C ILE A 147 4.97 21.63 10.47
N THR A 148 3.99 22.03 11.26
CA THR A 148 4.15 22.79 12.51
C THR A 148 3.32 22.19 13.65
N GLY A 149 3.40 22.78 14.84
CA GLY A 149 2.71 22.30 16.03
C GLY A 149 3.45 21.18 16.77
N ASP A 150 3.01 20.90 17.99
CA ASP A 150 3.53 19.80 18.80
C ASP A 150 2.54 18.63 18.77
N ASN A 151 2.74 17.71 17.82
CA ASN A 151 1.83 16.62 17.55
C ASN A 151 2.57 15.40 16.99
N ARG A 152 1.82 14.35 16.66
CA ARG A 152 2.34 13.09 16.14
C ARG A 152 3.14 13.27 14.84
N LEU A 153 2.74 14.17 13.94
CA LEU A 153 3.39 14.35 12.64
C LEU A 153 4.80 14.94 12.81
N THR A 154 4.93 16.01 13.62
CA THR A 154 6.22 16.64 13.90
C THR A 154 7.11 15.74 14.75
N SER A 155 6.54 15.02 15.73
CA SER A 155 7.28 14.02 16.51
C SER A 155 7.90 12.92 15.64
N ASN A 156 7.11 12.35 14.72
CA ASN A 156 7.57 11.33 13.80
C ASN A 156 8.65 11.87 12.84
N ARG A 157 8.43 13.04 12.24
CA ARG A 157 9.42 13.70 11.37
C ARG A 157 10.74 13.92 12.09
N ASP A 158 10.70 14.47 13.30
CA ASP A 158 11.92 14.82 14.04
C ASP A 158 12.67 13.56 14.50
N MET A 159 11.94 12.47 14.80
CA MET A 159 12.55 11.15 15.04
C MET A 159 13.24 10.62 13.78
N GLU A 160 12.56 10.63 12.64
CA GLU A 160 13.12 10.20 11.35
C GLU A 160 14.36 11.00 10.96
N LEU A 161 14.34 12.33 11.11
CA LEU A 161 15.49 13.20 10.82
C LEU A 161 16.71 12.83 11.67
N ARG A 162 16.52 12.50 12.95
CA ARG A 162 17.61 12.05 13.82
C ARG A 162 18.12 10.67 13.39
N GLU A 163 17.23 9.76 13.04
CA GLU A 163 17.61 8.39 12.67
C GLU A 163 18.35 8.32 11.33
N ILE A 164 17.90 9.06 10.31
CA ILE A 164 18.60 9.15 9.01
C ILE A 164 20.06 9.59 9.17
N LEU A 165 20.34 10.45 10.15
CA LEU A 165 21.69 10.89 10.50
C LEU A 165 22.44 9.90 11.40
N SER A 166 21.75 9.01 12.12
CA SER A 166 22.39 7.98 12.96
C SER A 166 23.01 6.87 12.11
N TRP A 167 22.37 6.51 10.99
CA TRP A 167 22.79 5.38 10.17
C TRP A 167 24.18 5.56 9.58
N ASP A 168 24.95 4.46 9.55
CA ASP A 168 26.32 4.44 9.05
C ASP A 168 26.33 4.50 7.51
N ILE A 169 26.71 5.65 6.97
CA ILE A 169 26.85 5.86 5.53
C ILE A 169 27.88 4.91 4.88
N THR A 170 28.89 4.45 5.62
CA THR A 170 29.86 3.48 5.08
C THR A 170 29.22 2.13 4.85
N GLN A 171 28.26 1.75 5.68
CA GLN A 171 27.48 0.52 5.50
C GLN A 171 26.69 0.54 4.20
N GLN A 172 26.11 1.69 3.85
CA GLN A 172 25.34 1.91 2.62
C GLN A 172 26.21 1.86 1.33
N LEU A 173 27.52 2.04 1.47
CA LEU A 173 28.46 2.04 0.35
C LEU A 173 29.23 0.71 0.20
N TYR A 174 29.18 -0.16 1.22
CA TYR A 174 29.96 -1.39 1.29
C TYR A 174 29.80 -2.29 0.05
N ASN A 175 28.56 -2.64 -0.33
CA ASN A 175 28.33 -3.59 -1.42
C ASN A 175 28.67 -3.03 -2.80
N TYR A 176 28.57 -1.71 -2.99
CA TYR A 176 29.04 -1.07 -4.22
C TYR A 176 30.55 -1.25 -4.30
N ARG A 177 31.28 -0.93 -3.24
CA ARG A 177 32.73 -1.09 -3.21
C ARG A 177 33.18 -2.53 -3.45
N ASP A 178 32.50 -3.53 -2.88
CA ASP A 178 32.75 -4.96 -3.16
C ASP A 178 32.55 -5.29 -4.64
N THR A 179 31.47 -4.78 -5.25
CA THR A 179 31.12 -5.03 -6.66
C THR A 179 32.08 -4.38 -7.65
N TYR A 180 32.63 -3.21 -7.33
CA TYR A 180 33.55 -2.48 -8.23
C TYR A 180 35.03 -2.64 -7.86
N GLY A 181 35.35 -3.58 -6.96
CA GLY A 181 36.72 -3.91 -6.57
C GLY A 181 37.46 -2.77 -5.86
N LEU A 182 36.74 -1.95 -5.10
CA LEU A 182 37.30 -0.89 -4.26
C LEU A 182 37.67 -1.41 -2.87
N PRO A 183 38.63 -0.78 -2.16
CA PRO A 183 38.99 -1.19 -0.80
C PRO A 183 37.80 -1.11 0.17
N LEU A 184 37.64 -2.14 1.00
CA LEU A 184 36.59 -2.24 2.03
C LEU A 184 37.08 -1.84 3.44
N GLU A 185 38.36 -1.51 3.58
CA GLU A 185 38.93 -1.09 4.87
C GLU A 185 38.25 0.18 5.38
N GLY A 186 37.75 0.13 6.62
CA GLY A 186 37.00 1.23 7.24
C GLY A 186 35.52 1.32 6.84
N TYR A 187 34.98 0.34 6.10
CA TYR A 187 33.56 0.26 5.75
C TYR A 187 32.88 -0.83 6.56
N THR A 188 31.77 -0.48 7.22
CA THR A 188 30.95 -1.45 7.94
C THR A 188 30.29 -2.40 6.94
N ARG A 189 30.31 -3.70 7.24
CA ARG A 189 29.67 -4.71 6.39
C ARG A 189 28.15 -4.53 6.42
N SER A 190 27.53 -4.55 5.24
CA SER A 190 26.07 -4.46 5.13
C SER A 190 25.37 -5.67 5.75
N ASP A 191 24.18 -5.45 6.29
CA ASP A 191 23.30 -6.43 6.92
C ASP A 191 21.90 -6.42 6.29
N GLY A 192 20.95 -7.11 6.92
CA GLY A 192 19.57 -7.23 6.44
C GLY A 192 19.48 -7.83 5.02
N TRP A 193 18.56 -7.29 4.23
CA TRP A 193 18.35 -7.69 2.84
C TRP A 193 19.39 -7.11 1.88
N ASP A 194 20.25 -6.18 2.34
CA ASP A 194 21.48 -5.79 1.64
C ASP A 194 22.70 -6.62 2.07
N SER A 195 22.57 -7.63 2.94
CA SER A 195 23.73 -8.40 3.37
C SER A 195 24.48 -9.05 2.19
N PRO A 196 25.77 -9.36 2.32
CA PRO A 196 26.50 -10.05 1.26
C PRO A 196 25.95 -11.44 0.87
N HIS A 197 24.99 -11.98 1.63
CA HIS A 197 24.35 -13.29 1.44
C HIS A 197 22.94 -13.23 0.82
N THR A 198 22.47 -12.03 0.45
CA THR A 198 21.20 -11.82 -0.25
C THR A 198 21.47 -11.25 -1.65
N LYS A 199 20.59 -11.54 -2.62
CA LYS A 199 20.73 -11.04 -4.00
C LYS A 199 19.99 -9.72 -4.28
N LEU A 200 19.44 -9.09 -3.25
CA LEU A 200 18.70 -7.82 -3.34
C LEU A 200 19.59 -6.59 -3.02
N LYS A 201 20.91 -6.75 -3.02
CA LYS A 201 21.87 -5.75 -2.50
C LYS A 201 21.70 -4.35 -3.10
N GLY A 202 21.87 -3.36 -2.24
CA GLY A 202 21.83 -1.94 -2.54
C GLY A 202 20.42 -1.36 -2.56
N HIS A 203 19.36 -2.16 -2.34
CA HIS A 203 18.00 -1.64 -2.33
C HIS A 203 17.80 -0.66 -1.16
N GLY A 204 18.33 -1.00 0.02
CA GLY A 204 18.25 -0.18 1.21
C GLY A 204 19.03 1.12 1.02
N SER A 205 20.20 1.04 0.40
CA SER A 205 21.01 2.23 0.05
C SER A 205 20.32 3.16 -0.95
N GLY A 206 19.54 2.60 -1.89
CA GLY A 206 18.70 3.39 -2.79
C GLY A 206 17.63 4.18 -2.06
N HIS A 207 16.89 3.50 -1.17
CA HIS A 207 15.91 4.15 -0.28
C HIS A 207 16.55 5.20 0.64
N TYR A 208 17.74 4.92 1.17
CA TYR A 208 18.48 5.86 2.00
C TYR A 208 18.78 7.17 1.26
N MET A 209 19.10 7.11 -0.04
CA MET A 209 19.29 8.32 -0.86
C MET A 209 18.00 9.13 -1.01
N SER A 210 16.86 8.49 -1.26
CA SER A 210 15.55 9.17 -1.29
C SER A 210 15.21 9.77 0.08
N ALA A 211 15.42 9.02 1.16
CA ALA A 211 15.22 9.49 2.54
C ALA A 211 16.07 10.74 2.85
N LEU A 212 17.36 10.73 2.51
CA LEU A 212 18.25 11.89 2.63
C LEU A 212 17.73 13.10 1.84
N ALA A 213 17.27 12.89 0.60
CA ALA A 213 16.76 13.95 -0.26
C ALA A 213 15.46 14.58 0.30
N PHE A 214 14.51 13.75 0.75
CA PHE A 214 13.27 14.22 1.34
C PHE A 214 13.49 14.89 2.70
N ALA A 215 14.35 14.32 3.54
CA ALA A 215 14.79 14.94 4.79
C ALA A 215 15.41 16.31 4.54
N PHE A 216 16.28 16.43 3.52
CA PHE A 216 16.92 17.69 3.16
C PHE A 216 15.90 18.76 2.74
N ALA A 217 14.90 18.36 1.94
CA ALA A 217 13.84 19.25 1.47
C ALA A 217 12.92 19.71 2.61
N SER A 218 12.52 18.81 3.51
CA SER A 218 11.53 19.10 4.56
C SER A 218 12.12 19.62 5.87
N CYS A 219 13.44 19.50 6.06
CA CYS A 219 14.14 19.99 7.24
C CYS A 219 14.11 21.52 7.32
N ASP A 220 13.65 22.03 8.47
CA ASP A 220 13.79 23.44 8.84
C ASP A 220 15.29 23.78 9.00
N ALA A 221 15.73 24.82 8.29
CA ALA A 221 17.12 25.26 8.28
C ALA A 221 17.65 25.70 9.66
N SER A 222 16.78 25.94 10.63
CA SER A 222 17.13 26.26 12.01
C SER A 222 17.49 25.04 12.87
N LEU A 223 17.13 23.82 12.45
CA LEU A 223 17.36 22.60 13.22
C LEU A 223 18.86 22.30 13.39
N LYS A 224 19.24 21.95 14.61
CA LYS A 224 20.60 21.60 15.00
C LYS A 224 20.68 20.16 15.52
N THR A 225 21.81 19.50 15.25
CA THR A 225 22.16 18.22 15.88
C THR A 225 22.42 18.42 17.39
N PRO A 226 22.48 17.35 18.20
CA PRO A 226 22.86 17.45 19.61
C PRO A 226 24.21 18.16 19.84
N GLU A 227 25.13 18.08 18.87
CA GLU A 227 26.46 18.72 18.87
C GLU A 227 26.41 20.20 18.41
N GLY A 228 25.24 20.72 18.05
CA GLY A 228 25.03 22.11 17.64
C GLY A 228 25.30 22.41 16.17
N THR A 229 25.60 21.40 15.35
CA THR A 229 25.78 21.57 13.88
C THR A 229 24.44 21.64 13.15
N SER A 230 24.39 22.25 11.97
CA SER A 230 23.16 22.30 11.17
C SER A 230 22.79 20.92 10.64
N VAL A 231 21.57 20.46 10.92
CA VAL A 231 21.05 19.18 10.39
C VAL A 231 21.08 19.19 8.86
N LYS A 232 20.71 20.32 8.25
CA LYS A 232 20.69 20.48 6.79
C LYS A 232 22.09 20.38 6.16
N ASP A 233 23.13 20.86 6.85
CA ASP A 233 24.51 20.76 6.37
C ASP A 233 25.04 19.32 6.48
N GLU A 234 24.69 18.61 7.55
CA GLU A 234 25.05 17.20 7.71
C GLU A 234 24.38 16.31 6.67
N LEU A 235 23.09 16.53 6.40
CA LEU A 235 22.37 15.87 5.29
C LEU A 235 23.08 16.14 3.95
N ARG A 236 23.46 17.39 3.67
CA ARG A 236 24.19 17.75 2.44
C ARG A 236 25.52 17.02 2.32
N ASN A 237 26.29 16.91 3.41
CA ASN A 237 27.57 16.21 3.43
C ASN A 237 27.42 14.71 3.15
N ARG A 238 26.39 14.08 3.71
CA ARG A 238 26.07 12.67 3.46
C ARG A 238 25.64 12.42 2.02
N ILE A 239 24.77 13.27 1.49
CA ILE A 239 24.38 13.21 0.07
C ILE A 239 25.60 13.35 -0.82
N ARG A 240 26.47 14.34 -0.56
CA ARG A 240 27.72 14.53 -1.32
C ARG A 240 28.57 13.27 -1.35
N ARG A 241 28.79 12.65 -0.18
CA ARG A 241 29.59 11.42 -0.07
C ARG A 241 28.97 10.26 -0.86
N MET A 242 27.66 10.05 -0.73
CA MET A 242 26.96 9.02 -1.52
C MET A 242 27.16 9.24 -3.02
N VAL A 243 26.88 10.44 -3.52
CA VAL A 243 26.98 10.76 -4.95
C VAL A 243 28.43 10.63 -5.46
N ASP A 244 29.41 11.09 -4.69
CA ASP A 244 30.83 11.04 -5.07
C ASP A 244 31.36 9.60 -5.16
N GLU A 245 31.09 8.76 -4.16
CA GLU A 245 31.58 7.38 -4.15
C GLU A 245 30.82 6.49 -5.15
N LEU A 246 29.52 6.74 -5.37
CA LEU A 246 28.75 6.05 -6.41
C LEU A 246 29.24 6.43 -7.82
N ARG A 247 29.65 7.69 -8.03
CA ARG A 247 30.27 8.08 -9.31
C ARG A 247 31.60 7.36 -9.53
N GLU A 248 32.45 7.27 -8.49
CA GLU A 248 33.72 6.52 -8.59
C GLU A 248 33.47 5.06 -9.00
N CYS A 249 32.44 4.43 -8.44
CA CYS A 249 32.01 3.08 -8.82
C CYS A 249 31.57 3.01 -10.30
N GLN A 250 30.68 3.92 -10.73
CA GLN A 250 30.13 3.91 -12.09
C GLN A 250 31.23 4.10 -13.15
N GLU A 251 32.20 4.98 -12.91
CA GLU A 251 33.30 5.27 -13.85
C GLU A 251 34.22 4.06 -14.10
N ARG A 252 34.24 3.06 -13.20
CA ARG A 252 34.97 1.80 -13.40
C ARG A 252 34.45 0.99 -14.59
N THR A 253 33.23 1.26 -15.04
CA THR A 253 32.60 0.61 -16.19
C THR A 253 32.95 1.28 -17.53
N PHE A 254 33.66 2.42 -17.51
CA PHE A 254 33.93 3.22 -18.71
C PHE A 254 35.13 2.69 -19.48
N VAL A 255 34.91 1.58 -20.18
CA VAL A 255 35.96 0.88 -20.93
C VAL A 255 35.80 1.15 -22.43
N PHE A 256 36.74 1.91 -23.00
CA PHE A 256 36.79 2.12 -24.45
C PHE A 256 37.28 0.87 -25.16
N ASP A 257 36.51 0.37 -26.13
CA ASP A 257 36.92 -0.78 -26.94
C ASP A 257 37.37 -0.29 -28.33
N ALA A 258 38.67 -0.38 -28.58
CA ALA A 258 39.27 0.06 -29.83
C ALA A 258 38.74 -0.68 -31.07
N LYS A 259 38.23 -1.91 -30.92
CA LYS A 259 37.66 -2.66 -32.05
C LYS A 259 36.24 -2.19 -32.37
N LEU A 260 35.47 -1.80 -31.35
CA LEU A 260 34.12 -1.26 -31.54
C LEU A 260 34.13 0.23 -31.92
N GLY A 261 35.23 0.94 -31.64
CA GLY A 261 35.34 2.38 -31.86
C GLY A 261 34.46 3.22 -30.92
N ARG A 262 34.01 2.61 -29.81
CA ARG A 262 33.13 3.20 -28.80
C ARG A 262 33.40 2.55 -27.43
N TYR A 263 32.83 3.14 -26.37
CA TYR A 263 32.77 2.45 -25.08
C TYR A 263 31.98 1.15 -25.19
N ARG A 264 32.36 0.14 -24.40
CA ARG A 264 31.55 -1.06 -24.20
C ARG A 264 30.22 -0.65 -23.60
N GLU A 265 29.14 -1.22 -24.10
CA GLU A 265 27.78 -0.88 -23.69
C GLU A 265 27.02 -2.13 -23.22
N ALA A 266 25.86 -1.94 -22.60
CA ALA A 266 25.04 -3.01 -22.06
C ALA A 266 24.64 -4.10 -23.09
N ARG A 267 24.54 -3.72 -24.37
CA ARG A 267 24.29 -4.64 -25.49
C ARG A 267 25.42 -5.63 -25.77
N ASP A 268 26.65 -5.28 -25.37
CA ASP A 268 27.84 -6.11 -25.60
C ASP A 268 28.06 -7.14 -24.47
N TYR A 269 27.48 -6.87 -23.29
CA TYR A 269 27.53 -7.80 -22.16
C TYR A 269 26.66 -9.04 -22.42
N ALA A 270 27.12 -10.23 -22.02
CA ALA A 270 26.35 -11.49 -22.10
C ALA A 270 25.50 -11.65 -23.39
N PRO A 271 26.13 -11.75 -24.58
CA PRO A 271 25.41 -12.07 -25.81
C PRO A 271 24.71 -13.43 -25.71
N GLU A 272 23.79 -13.74 -26.61
CA GLU A 272 22.85 -14.86 -26.41
C GLU A 272 23.54 -16.22 -26.15
N PRO A 273 24.62 -16.61 -26.86
CA PRO A 273 25.33 -17.85 -26.57
C PRO A 273 25.88 -17.90 -25.14
N VAL A 274 26.45 -16.79 -24.66
CA VAL A 274 26.99 -16.67 -23.29
C VAL A 274 25.84 -16.72 -22.28
N LEU A 275 24.79 -15.94 -22.50
CA LEU A 275 23.63 -15.84 -21.62
C LEU A 275 22.97 -17.21 -21.36
N ARG A 276 22.90 -18.07 -22.39
CA ARG A 276 22.33 -19.42 -22.26
C ARG A 276 23.12 -20.32 -21.31
N GLU A 277 24.42 -20.09 -21.15
CA GLU A 277 25.32 -20.89 -20.32
C GLU A 277 25.49 -20.33 -18.89
N MET A 278 25.16 -19.05 -18.69
CA MET A 278 25.30 -18.37 -17.40
C MET A 278 24.57 -19.11 -16.28
N LYS A 279 25.22 -19.19 -15.13
CA LYS A 279 24.69 -19.71 -13.86
C LYS A 279 24.29 -18.55 -12.96
N GLY A 280 23.36 -18.77 -12.03
CA GLY A 280 23.01 -17.80 -11.00
C GLY A 280 23.41 -18.22 -9.59
N ASN A 281 24.18 -19.30 -9.42
CA ASN A 281 24.65 -19.71 -8.09
C ASN A 281 25.67 -18.73 -7.50
N TRP A 282 25.91 -18.81 -6.19
CA TRP A 282 26.82 -17.90 -5.46
C TRP A 282 28.26 -17.92 -5.99
N GLN A 283 28.77 -19.09 -6.42
CA GLN A 283 30.09 -19.17 -7.03
C GLN A 283 30.16 -18.30 -8.30
N ALA A 284 29.18 -18.43 -9.19
CA ALA A 284 29.11 -17.62 -10.40
C ALA A 284 28.91 -16.13 -10.08
N PHE A 285 28.09 -15.81 -9.07
CA PHE A 285 27.94 -14.44 -8.57
C PHE A 285 29.29 -13.81 -8.21
N ASP A 286 30.10 -14.51 -7.42
CA ASP A 286 31.42 -14.04 -6.97
C ASP A 286 32.47 -13.96 -8.08
N GLU A 287 32.27 -14.69 -9.18
CA GLU A 287 33.05 -14.55 -10.41
C GLU A 287 32.61 -13.31 -11.19
N TYR A 288 31.31 -13.15 -11.45
CA TYR A 288 30.78 -12.00 -12.20
C TYR A 288 31.06 -10.67 -11.53
N LYS A 289 31.05 -10.59 -10.19
CA LYS A 289 31.36 -9.36 -9.46
C LYS A 289 32.76 -8.81 -9.74
N LYS A 290 33.71 -9.67 -10.13
CA LYS A 290 35.09 -9.26 -10.46
C LYS A 290 35.21 -8.67 -11.86
N ASP A 291 34.16 -8.72 -12.67
CA ASP A 291 34.16 -8.36 -14.09
C ASP A 291 33.45 -7.04 -14.41
N TYR A 292 33.47 -6.09 -13.47
CA TYR A 292 32.78 -4.79 -13.61
C TYR A 292 33.17 -4.01 -14.87
N LYS A 293 34.37 -4.25 -15.42
CA LYS A 293 34.85 -3.66 -16.69
C LYS A 293 34.00 -4.05 -17.91
N ASN A 294 33.22 -5.13 -17.82
CA ASN A 294 32.36 -5.61 -18.89
C ASN A 294 30.88 -5.30 -18.69
N TYR A 295 30.48 -4.69 -17.57
CA TYR A 295 29.07 -4.39 -17.29
C TYR A 295 28.45 -3.43 -18.30
N GLY A 296 29.28 -2.65 -18.99
CA GLY A 296 28.87 -1.67 -19.98
C GLY A 296 28.76 -0.28 -19.38
N TYR A 297 29.02 0.72 -20.22
CA TYR A 297 29.04 2.13 -19.86
C TYR A 297 27.78 2.55 -19.12
N GLY A 298 27.96 3.15 -17.95
CA GLY A 298 26.88 3.75 -17.16
C GLY A 298 26.22 2.81 -16.16
N TYR A 299 26.58 1.52 -16.13
CA TYR A 299 26.04 0.60 -15.13
C TYR A 299 26.43 1.03 -13.72
N LEU A 300 25.43 1.06 -12.83
CA LEU A 300 25.63 1.24 -11.40
C LEU A 300 24.55 0.45 -10.65
N ASN A 301 24.99 -0.46 -9.80
CA ASN A 301 24.21 -1.20 -8.81
C ASN A 301 25.19 -1.95 -7.87
N ALA A 302 24.73 -2.38 -6.71
CA ALA A 302 25.46 -3.23 -5.77
C ALA A 302 25.38 -4.74 -6.11
N ILE A 303 24.60 -5.12 -7.13
CA ILE A 303 24.64 -6.45 -7.76
C ILE A 303 25.40 -6.39 -9.09
N PRO A 304 26.02 -7.51 -9.54
CA PRO A 304 26.62 -7.62 -10.87
C PRO A 304 25.60 -7.50 -12.02
N ALA A 305 26.03 -6.97 -13.17
CA ALA A 305 25.20 -6.90 -14.40
C ALA A 305 24.69 -8.25 -14.91
N ALA A 306 25.24 -9.37 -14.41
CA ALA A 306 24.74 -10.72 -14.65
C ALA A 306 23.27 -10.89 -14.20
N HIS A 307 22.86 -10.23 -13.12
CA HIS A 307 21.52 -10.34 -12.57
C HIS A 307 20.42 -9.86 -13.53
N PRO A 308 20.46 -8.60 -14.02
CA PRO A 308 19.51 -8.14 -15.03
C PRO A 308 19.67 -8.84 -16.40
N ALA A 309 20.78 -9.51 -16.68
CA ALA A 309 20.91 -10.36 -17.87
C ALA A 309 20.19 -11.71 -17.69
N LEU A 310 20.37 -12.38 -16.55
CA LEU A 310 19.80 -13.71 -16.27
C LEU A 310 18.27 -13.75 -16.32
N ILE A 311 17.58 -12.64 -16.03
CA ILE A 311 16.11 -12.59 -16.14
C ILE A 311 15.61 -12.74 -17.59
N GLU A 312 16.42 -12.39 -18.59
CA GLU A 312 16.10 -12.62 -20.01
C GLU A 312 15.95 -14.11 -20.33
N MET A 313 16.53 -14.99 -19.52
CA MET A 313 16.40 -16.45 -19.58
C MET A 313 15.24 -16.98 -18.72
N TYR A 314 14.34 -16.11 -18.25
CA TYR A 314 13.19 -16.47 -17.42
C TYR A 314 13.59 -17.22 -16.14
N ARG A 315 14.73 -16.83 -15.55
CA ARG A 315 15.25 -17.42 -14.31
C ARG A 315 14.43 -16.95 -13.12
N ALA A 316 13.75 -17.89 -12.48
CA ALA A 316 12.80 -17.62 -11.40
C ALA A 316 13.46 -17.00 -10.16
N TYR A 317 12.62 -16.45 -9.29
CA TYR A 317 13.06 -15.97 -7.99
C TYR A 317 13.66 -17.12 -7.19
N ASN A 318 14.94 -16.99 -6.86
CA ASN A 318 15.66 -17.91 -6.00
C ASN A 318 16.97 -17.26 -5.52
N ASN A 319 17.10 -17.08 -4.20
CA ASN A 319 18.28 -16.44 -3.62
C ASN A 319 19.57 -17.25 -3.83
N GLU A 320 19.49 -18.57 -3.99
CA GLU A 320 20.67 -19.44 -4.14
C GLU A 320 21.09 -19.59 -5.60
N GLU A 321 20.17 -19.99 -6.47
CA GLU A 321 20.48 -20.47 -7.83
C GLU A 321 20.28 -19.42 -8.91
N TRP A 322 19.44 -18.39 -8.69
CA TRP A 322 19.04 -17.46 -9.75
C TRP A 322 19.05 -15.99 -9.29
N VAL A 323 17.97 -15.25 -9.53
CA VAL A 323 17.90 -13.79 -9.33
C VAL A 323 16.88 -13.44 -8.25
N TRP A 324 17.02 -12.25 -7.70
CA TRP A 324 16.03 -11.61 -6.84
C TRP A 324 15.82 -10.18 -7.33
N ALA A 325 14.64 -9.91 -7.90
CA ALA A 325 14.16 -8.58 -8.31
C ALA A 325 15.26 -7.62 -8.82
N PRO A 326 16.00 -7.98 -9.89
CA PRO A 326 17.19 -7.22 -10.30
C PRO A 326 16.86 -5.79 -10.71
N TYR A 327 15.76 -5.56 -11.42
CA TYR A 327 15.34 -4.22 -11.83
C TYR A 327 14.70 -3.42 -10.69
N TYR A 328 14.13 -4.06 -9.67
CA TYR A 328 13.70 -3.38 -8.44
C TYR A 328 14.87 -2.69 -7.74
N THR A 329 16.01 -3.35 -7.61
CA THR A 329 17.18 -2.75 -6.96
C THR A 329 17.65 -1.54 -7.78
N ILE A 330 17.87 -1.70 -9.09
CA ILE A 330 18.25 -0.63 -10.03
C ILE A 330 17.30 0.57 -9.90
N HIS A 331 16.00 0.30 -9.81
CA HIS A 331 15.00 1.34 -9.59
C HIS A 331 15.26 2.14 -8.31
N LYS A 332 15.54 1.50 -7.17
CA LYS A 332 15.75 2.23 -5.90
C LYS A 332 16.96 3.15 -5.97
N GLN A 333 18.05 2.74 -6.61
CA GLN A 333 19.18 3.66 -6.79
C GLN A 333 18.86 4.80 -7.75
N LEU A 334 18.17 4.49 -8.85
CA LEU A 334 17.78 5.48 -9.84
C LEU A 334 16.84 6.53 -9.22
N ALA A 335 15.83 6.09 -8.47
CA ALA A 335 14.90 6.95 -7.75
C ALA A 335 15.64 7.83 -6.73
N GLY A 336 16.53 7.26 -5.92
CA GLY A 336 17.32 8.02 -4.94
C GLY A 336 18.17 9.12 -5.57
N LEU A 337 18.84 8.84 -6.69
CA LEU A 337 19.62 9.85 -7.42
C LEU A 337 18.74 10.93 -8.06
N ILE A 338 17.58 10.56 -8.61
CA ILE A 338 16.59 11.52 -9.13
C ILE A 338 16.05 12.40 -8.00
N ASP A 339 15.75 11.82 -6.84
CA ASP A 339 15.23 12.57 -5.69
C ASP A 339 16.29 13.53 -5.15
N ILE A 340 17.56 13.11 -5.06
CA ILE A 340 18.68 14.00 -4.72
C ILE A 340 18.76 15.17 -5.72
N ALA A 341 18.78 14.89 -7.03
CA ALA A 341 18.89 15.90 -8.06
C ALA A 341 17.73 16.92 -8.05
N ASN A 342 16.54 16.52 -7.60
CA ASN A 342 15.37 17.40 -7.51
C ASN A 342 15.32 18.24 -6.23
N ASN A 343 15.93 17.78 -5.13
CA ASN A 343 15.68 18.35 -3.80
C ASN A 343 16.88 19.07 -3.17
N ILE A 344 18.11 18.78 -3.60
CA ILE A 344 19.30 19.42 -3.03
C ILE A 344 19.49 20.84 -3.56
N ASP A 345 19.96 21.75 -2.70
CA ASP A 345 20.20 23.16 -3.05
C ASP A 345 21.61 23.43 -3.61
N ASP A 346 22.49 22.41 -3.61
CA ASP A 346 23.85 22.47 -4.15
C ASP A 346 23.84 21.93 -5.59
N SER A 347 23.91 22.85 -6.56
CA SER A 347 23.81 22.51 -7.98
C SER A 347 24.90 21.54 -8.45
N ALA A 348 26.10 21.57 -7.87
CA ALA A 348 27.18 20.67 -8.26
C ALA A 348 26.89 19.22 -7.84
N ILE A 349 26.26 19.04 -6.68
CA ILE A 349 25.80 17.72 -6.24
C ILE A 349 24.60 17.27 -7.08
N ALA A 350 23.64 18.17 -7.33
CA ALA A 350 22.45 17.89 -8.14
C ALA A 350 22.83 17.44 -9.57
N ASP A 351 23.71 18.19 -10.24
CA ASP A 351 24.18 17.89 -11.59
C ASP A 351 24.92 16.55 -11.66
N LYS A 352 25.72 16.24 -10.63
CA LYS A 352 26.45 14.96 -10.54
C LYS A 352 25.48 13.80 -10.33
N ALA A 353 24.50 13.93 -9.44
CA ALA A 353 23.46 12.92 -9.22
C ALA A 353 22.64 12.68 -10.50
N LEU A 354 22.24 13.75 -11.19
CA LEU A 354 21.53 13.68 -12.46
C LEU A 354 22.36 13.00 -13.56
N LEU A 355 23.67 13.29 -13.63
CA LEU A 355 24.58 12.65 -14.57
C LEU A 355 24.66 11.13 -14.33
N ILE A 356 24.83 10.70 -13.07
CA ILE A 356 24.86 9.28 -12.72
C ILE A 356 23.54 8.60 -13.11
N ALA A 357 22.41 9.21 -12.74
CA ALA A 357 21.07 8.71 -13.06
C ALA A 357 20.85 8.59 -14.58
N LYS A 358 21.26 9.61 -15.35
CA LYS A 358 21.19 9.60 -16.81
C LYS A 358 21.98 8.43 -17.40
N ASP A 359 23.24 8.27 -16.99
CA ASP A 359 24.10 7.19 -17.46
C ASP A 359 23.50 5.81 -17.14
N MET A 360 22.87 5.64 -15.96
CA MET A 360 22.13 4.42 -15.61
C MET A 360 20.90 4.20 -16.50
N GLY A 361 20.10 5.24 -16.73
CA GLY A 361 18.89 5.15 -17.56
C GLY A 361 19.22 4.81 -19.01
N LEU A 362 20.30 5.37 -19.56
CA LEU A 362 20.79 5.04 -20.89
C LEU A 362 21.39 3.63 -20.97
N TRP A 363 22.00 3.13 -19.89
CA TRP A 363 22.40 1.72 -19.79
C TRP A 363 21.18 0.78 -19.89
N VAL A 364 20.11 1.08 -19.15
CA VAL A 364 18.86 0.30 -19.19
C VAL A 364 18.24 0.33 -20.57
N TRP A 365 18.14 1.51 -21.19
CA TRP A 365 17.67 1.65 -22.57
C TRP A 365 18.50 0.77 -23.51
N ASN A 366 19.83 0.88 -23.45
CA ASN A 366 20.73 0.13 -24.32
C ASN A 366 20.55 -1.39 -24.17
N ARG A 367 20.44 -1.88 -22.93
CA ARG A 367 20.23 -3.31 -22.68
C ARG A 367 18.91 -3.78 -23.28
N LEU A 368 17.81 -3.16 -22.86
CA LEU A 368 16.47 -3.62 -23.21
C LEU A 368 16.18 -3.42 -24.70
N HIS A 369 16.61 -2.32 -25.30
CA HIS A 369 16.42 -2.04 -26.72
C HIS A 369 17.05 -3.11 -27.61
N TYR A 370 18.28 -3.55 -27.32
CA TYR A 370 19.01 -4.47 -28.19
C TYR A 370 18.82 -5.95 -27.83
N ARG A 371 18.45 -6.27 -26.59
CA ARG A 371 18.49 -7.65 -26.07
C ARG A 371 17.11 -8.23 -25.79
N THR A 372 16.06 -7.42 -25.85
CA THR A 372 14.70 -7.86 -25.50
C THR A 372 13.70 -7.50 -26.59
N PHE A 373 12.53 -8.15 -26.56
CA PHE A 373 11.44 -7.98 -27.50
C PHE A 373 10.10 -8.27 -26.82
N VAL A 374 8.98 -8.08 -27.52
CA VAL A 374 7.64 -8.47 -27.03
C VAL A 374 7.01 -9.42 -28.04
N GLN A 375 6.54 -10.56 -27.55
CA GLN A 375 5.66 -11.47 -28.27
C GLN A 375 4.56 -11.94 -27.31
N THR A 376 3.30 -11.65 -27.62
CA THR A 376 2.12 -12.03 -26.82
C THR A 376 1.51 -13.36 -27.26
N GLU A 377 1.55 -13.63 -28.57
CA GLU A 377 0.94 -14.81 -29.19
C GLU A 377 1.81 -16.07 -29.09
N GLY A 378 1.14 -17.23 -29.25
CA GLY A 378 1.75 -18.56 -29.23
C GLY A 378 1.72 -19.22 -27.85
N SER A 379 2.18 -20.46 -27.80
CA SER A 379 2.39 -21.19 -26.55
C SER A 379 3.49 -20.54 -25.72
N LYS A 380 3.47 -20.81 -24.41
CA LYS A 380 4.54 -20.36 -23.50
C LYS A 380 5.93 -20.83 -23.95
N ALA A 381 6.03 -22.05 -24.48
CA ALA A 381 7.28 -22.59 -24.99
C ALA A 381 7.82 -21.79 -26.21
N GLU A 382 6.94 -21.40 -27.13
CA GLU A 382 7.31 -20.57 -28.28
C GLU A 382 7.77 -19.17 -27.83
N ARG A 383 7.03 -18.56 -26.90
CA ARG A 383 7.39 -17.25 -26.31
C ARG A 383 8.72 -17.25 -25.57
N GLN A 384 9.14 -18.41 -25.05
CA GLN A 384 10.39 -18.58 -24.30
C GLN A 384 11.55 -19.16 -25.12
N ALA A 385 11.34 -19.53 -26.37
CA ALA A 385 12.37 -20.15 -27.21
C ALA A 385 13.59 -19.23 -27.42
N LYS A 386 13.31 -17.92 -27.57
CA LYS A 386 14.32 -16.86 -27.61
C LYS A 386 14.34 -16.10 -26.27
N PRO A 387 15.51 -15.88 -25.66
CA PRO A 387 15.64 -15.07 -24.43
C PRO A 387 15.24 -13.61 -24.67
N GLY A 388 14.70 -12.97 -23.65
CA GLY A 388 14.39 -11.54 -23.64
C GLY A 388 12.96 -11.18 -24.07
N ASN A 389 12.01 -12.11 -24.06
CA ASN A 389 10.60 -11.74 -24.26
C ASN A 389 10.04 -11.08 -22.98
N ARG A 390 9.77 -9.78 -23.06
CA ARG A 390 9.32 -8.96 -21.92
C ARG A 390 7.95 -9.38 -21.38
N TYR A 391 7.10 -9.97 -22.23
CA TYR A 391 5.82 -10.55 -21.80
C TYR A 391 6.00 -11.61 -20.71
N GLU A 392 7.02 -12.46 -20.85
CA GLU A 392 7.32 -13.52 -19.88
C GLU A 392 8.15 -12.99 -18.72
N MET A 393 9.14 -12.13 -18.97
CA MET A 393 10.03 -11.58 -17.93
C MET A 393 9.26 -10.90 -16.79
N TRP A 394 8.32 -10.01 -17.13
CA TRP A 394 7.62 -9.18 -16.15
C TRP A 394 6.41 -9.85 -15.51
N ASN A 395 5.96 -10.99 -16.04
CA ASN A 395 4.88 -11.77 -15.44
C ASN A 395 5.40 -12.80 -14.41
N MET A 396 6.70 -12.83 -14.15
CA MET A 396 7.30 -13.72 -13.15
C MET A 396 7.16 -13.15 -11.74
N TYR A 397 6.75 -14.01 -10.80
CA TYR A 397 6.68 -13.68 -9.38
C TYR A 397 8.06 -13.34 -8.81
N ILE A 398 8.19 -12.15 -8.21
CA ILE A 398 9.39 -11.52 -7.59
C ILE A 398 10.58 -11.34 -8.54
N ALA A 399 10.97 -12.33 -9.33
CA ALA A 399 12.03 -12.15 -10.33
C ALA A 399 11.66 -11.04 -11.32
N GLY A 400 10.41 -11.02 -11.78
CA GLY A 400 9.86 -9.98 -12.65
C GLY A 400 9.52 -8.67 -11.95
N GLU A 401 9.88 -8.51 -10.67
CA GLU A 401 9.66 -7.26 -9.95
C GLU A 401 10.65 -6.18 -10.40
N VAL A 402 10.08 -5.08 -10.87
CA VAL A 402 10.80 -3.95 -11.48
C VAL A 402 10.67 -2.67 -10.66
N GLY A 403 9.92 -2.69 -9.56
CA GLY A 403 9.54 -1.48 -8.83
C GLY A 403 8.97 -0.40 -9.77
N GLY A 404 9.35 0.85 -9.55
CA GLY A 404 8.98 2.02 -10.36
C GLY A 404 10.00 2.35 -11.44
N MET A 405 10.63 1.36 -12.10
CA MET A 405 11.58 1.63 -13.21
C MET A 405 10.97 2.51 -14.29
N SER A 406 9.73 2.22 -14.71
CA SER A 406 9.00 3.02 -15.70
C SER A 406 8.83 4.47 -15.25
N GLU A 407 8.40 4.67 -14.00
CA GLU A 407 8.24 5.99 -13.39
C GLU A 407 9.56 6.77 -13.36
N SER A 408 10.64 6.14 -12.89
CA SER A 408 11.94 6.79 -12.73
C SER A 408 12.56 7.18 -14.07
N LEU A 409 12.46 6.32 -15.09
CA LEU A 409 12.95 6.63 -16.43
C LEU A 409 12.13 7.74 -17.10
N ALA A 410 10.82 7.74 -16.91
CA ALA A 410 9.95 8.82 -17.39
C ALA A 410 10.30 10.16 -16.71
N ARG A 411 10.41 10.18 -15.37
CA ARG A 411 10.86 11.36 -14.60
C ARG A 411 12.22 11.86 -15.07
N LEU A 412 13.18 10.97 -15.25
CA LEU A 412 14.52 11.32 -15.71
C LEU A 412 14.51 11.92 -17.12
N SER A 413 13.63 11.46 -18.00
CA SER A 413 13.46 12.04 -19.34
C SER A 413 12.98 13.50 -19.32
N GLU A 414 12.28 13.91 -18.25
CA GLU A 414 11.84 15.29 -18.04
C GLU A 414 12.99 16.19 -17.57
N MET A 415 14.03 15.61 -16.95
CA MET A 415 15.16 16.33 -16.35
C MET A 415 16.35 16.51 -17.30
N VAL A 416 16.42 15.73 -18.40
CA VAL A 416 17.52 15.84 -19.38
C VAL A 416 17.16 16.79 -20.53
N SER A 417 18.15 17.54 -21.01
CA SER A 417 17.99 18.53 -22.09
C SER A 417 18.26 17.98 -23.49
N ASP A 418 19.11 16.96 -23.63
CA ASP A 418 19.41 16.35 -24.92
C ASP A 418 18.17 15.60 -25.46
N ALA A 419 17.77 15.92 -26.70
CA ALA A 419 16.55 15.39 -27.29
C ALA A 419 16.64 13.87 -27.57
N GLN A 420 17.84 13.36 -27.87
CA GLN A 420 18.03 11.93 -28.13
C GLN A 420 18.01 11.15 -26.81
N ASP A 421 18.69 11.63 -25.78
CA ASP A 421 18.67 11.01 -24.45
C ASP A 421 17.23 11.01 -23.89
N LYS A 422 16.51 12.12 -24.01
CA LYS A 422 15.09 12.20 -23.64
C LYS A 422 14.24 11.14 -24.35
N ALA A 423 14.38 11.01 -25.67
CA ALA A 423 13.62 10.03 -26.45
C ALA A 423 13.95 8.58 -26.04
N ARG A 424 15.23 8.28 -25.79
CA ARG A 424 15.68 6.96 -25.32
C ARG A 424 15.14 6.62 -23.94
N LEU A 425 15.15 7.57 -23.01
CA LEU A 425 14.63 7.36 -21.66
C LEU A 425 13.11 7.13 -21.65
N LEU A 426 12.37 7.89 -22.47
CA LEU A 426 10.93 7.65 -22.68
C LEU A 426 10.64 6.32 -23.37
N GLU A 427 11.49 5.87 -24.29
CA GLU A 427 11.36 4.54 -24.87
C GLU A 427 11.61 3.46 -23.81
N ALA A 428 12.65 3.64 -22.99
CA ALA A 428 13.03 2.70 -21.95
C ALA A 428 11.96 2.58 -20.85
N SER A 429 11.27 3.66 -20.49
CA SER A 429 10.19 3.61 -19.50
C SER A 429 9.07 2.65 -19.91
N ASN A 430 8.79 2.52 -21.21
CA ASN A 430 7.74 1.64 -21.74
C ASN A 430 8.22 0.19 -21.95
N TYR A 431 9.51 -0.12 -21.82
CA TYR A 431 9.97 -1.51 -21.86
C TYR A 431 9.54 -2.31 -20.63
N PHE A 432 9.13 -1.67 -19.56
CA PHE A 432 8.64 -2.33 -18.34
C PHE A 432 7.13 -2.63 -18.37
N ASP A 433 6.45 -2.34 -19.48
CA ASP A 433 5.06 -2.70 -19.67
C ASP A 433 4.89 -4.22 -19.61
N SER A 434 3.91 -4.68 -18.83
CA SER A 434 3.57 -6.10 -18.70
C SER A 434 2.20 -6.35 -19.34
N PRO A 435 2.12 -6.72 -20.64
CA PRO A 435 0.84 -6.86 -21.33
C PRO A 435 -0.09 -7.89 -20.69
N ALA A 436 0.47 -8.94 -20.06
CA ALA A 436 -0.30 -9.96 -19.34
C ALA A 436 -1.15 -9.39 -18.19
N PHE A 437 -0.69 -8.29 -17.58
CA PHE A 437 -1.39 -7.59 -16.50
C PHE A 437 -2.06 -6.30 -16.98
N PHE A 438 -1.39 -5.54 -17.83
CA PHE A 438 -1.87 -4.23 -18.29
C PHE A 438 -3.08 -4.33 -19.19
N ASN A 439 -3.12 -5.29 -20.12
CA ASN A 439 -4.22 -5.37 -21.09
C ASN A 439 -5.57 -5.66 -20.40
N PRO A 440 -5.69 -6.68 -19.50
CA PRO A 440 -6.93 -6.89 -18.75
C PRO A 440 -7.36 -5.66 -17.96
N VAL A 441 -6.44 -5.07 -17.17
CA VAL A 441 -6.79 -3.95 -16.29
C VAL A 441 -7.14 -2.69 -17.08
N ALA A 442 -6.52 -2.43 -18.22
CA ALA A 442 -6.89 -1.32 -19.12
C ALA A 442 -8.30 -1.49 -19.69
N SER A 443 -8.72 -2.73 -19.97
CA SER A 443 -10.11 -3.09 -20.33
C SER A 443 -11.04 -3.24 -19.12
N ASN A 444 -10.59 -2.83 -17.93
CA ASN A 444 -11.33 -2.88 -16.67
C ASN A 444 -11.73 -4.31 -16.23
N VAL A 445 -10.98 -5.32 -16.69
CA VAL A 445 -11.01 -6.70 -16.18
C VAL A 445 -10.02 -6.80 -15.03
N ASP A 446 -10.47 -7.31 -13.87
CA ASP A 446 -9.65 -7.36 -12.68
C ASP A 446 -8.67 -8.56 -12.75
N ASP A 447 -7.46 -8.27 -13.21
CA ASP A 447 -6.30 -9.18 -13.13
C ASP A 447 -5.38 -8.83 -11.94
N ILE A 448 -5.88 -8.06 -10.96
CA ILE A 448 -5.16 -7.70 -9.72
C ILE A 448 -5.17 -8.88 -8.74
N ARG A 449 -6.29 -9.61 -8.73
CA ARG A 449 -6.50 -10.78 -7.86
C ARG A 449 -5.28 -11.71 -7.85
N THR A 450 -4.86 -12.16 -6.67
CA THR A 450 -3.76 -13.13 -6.49
C THR A 450 -2.38 -12.70 -6.99
N ARG A 451 -2.18 -11.41 -7.29
CA ARG A 451 -0.86 -10.86 -7.62
C ARG A 451 -0.16 -10.30 -6.38
N HIS A 452 1.18 -10.33 -6.40
CA HIS A 452 2.00 -9.65 -5.38
C HIS A 452 1.75 -8.14 -5.43
N ALA A 453 1.24 -7.57 -4.35
CA ALA A 453 0.67 -6.24 -4.35
C ALA A 453 1.73 -5.17 -4.66
N ASN A 454 2.81 -5.15 -3.89
CA ASN A 454 3.86 -4.14 -4.04
C ASN A 454 4.70 -4.31 -5.32
N GLN A 455 4.65 -5.47 -5.98
CA GLN A 455 5.29 -5.64 -7.30
C GLN A 455 4.52 -4.85 -8.37
N HIS A 456 3.18 -4.80 -8.27
CA HIS A 456 2.34 -4.28 -9.34
C HIS A 456 1.92 -2.82 -9.11
N ILE A 457 1.73 -2.35 -7.87
CA ILE A 457 1.34 -0.95 -7.60
C ILE A 457 2.35 0.08 -8.20
N PRO A 458 3.68 -0.09 -8.07
CA PRO A 458 4.65 0.82 -8.69
C PRO A 458 4.63 0.79 -10.22
N MET A 459 4.31 -0.37 -10.83
CA MET A 459 4.15 -0.47 -12.29
C MET A 459 2.99 0.40 -12.78
N ILE A 460 1.90 0.45 -12.01
CA ILE A 460 0.75 1.29 -12.31
C ILE A 460 1.07 2.78 -12.15
N THR A 461 1.86 3.13 -11.13
CA THR A 461 2.37 4.51 -10.97
C THR A 461 3.24 4.90 -12.17
N GLY A 462 4.08 3.98 -12.65
CA GLY A 462 4.86 4.15 -13.88
C GLY A 462 4.00 4.36 -15.12
N ALA A 463 2.94 3.56 -15.30
CA ALA A 463 1.98 3.73 -16.39
C ALA A 463 1.39 5.16 -16.42
N LEU A 464 0.90 5.67 -15.28
CA LEU A 464 0.37 7.03 -15.22
C LEU A 464 1.42 8.09 -15.61
N ARG A 465 2.70 7.88 -15.28
CA ARG A 465 3.78 8.77 -15.76
C ARG A 465 4.08 8.60 -17.25
N SER A 466 4.00 7.39 -17.81
CA SER A 466 4.10 7.20 -19.26
C SER A 466 3.00 7.95 -20.01
N TYR A 467 1.77 8.00 -19.47
CA TYR A 467 0.68 8.81 -20.05
C TYR A 467 1.07 10.28 -20.21
N ARG A 468 1.72 10.86 -19.20
CA ARG A 468 2.22 12.24 -19.26
C ARG A 468 3.22 12.47 -20.39
N GLY A 469 4.08 11.48 -20.66
CA GLY A 469 5.13 11.57 -21.67
C GLY A 469 4.65 11.33 -23.10
N ASN A 470 3.68 10.43 -23.32
CA ASN A 470 3.27 9.98 -24.65
C ASN A 470 1.81 10.26 -25.03
N GLY A 471 0.97 10.67 -24.07
CA GLY A 471 -0.45 10.98 -24.27
C GLY A 471 -1.34 9.80 -24.65
N ASN A 472 -0.89 8.55 -24.52
CA ASN A 472 -1.67 7.37 -24.88
C ASN A 472 -2.73 7.04 -23.80
N PRO A 473 -4.05 7.18 -24.07
CA PRO A 473 -5.13 6.95 -23.10
C PRO A 473 -5.12 5.59 -22.42
N PHE A 474 -4.51 4.57 -23.05
CA PHE A 474 -4.33 3.24 -22.47
C PHE A 474 -3.76 3.30 -21.05
N TYR A 475 -2.70 4.10 -20.84
CA TYR A 475 -2.01 4.16 -19.55
C TYR A 475 -2.80 4.90 -18.48
N TYR A 476 -3.54 5.95 -18.84
CA TYR A 476 -4.43 6.63 -17.89
C TYR A 476 -5.56 5.70 -17.45
N ASN A 477 -6.21 5.04 -18.42
CA ASN A 477 -7.30 4.09 -18.14
C ASN A 477 -6.83 2.94 -17.26
N LEU A 478 -5.65 2.38 -17.54
CA LEU A 478 -5.00 1.37 -16.70
C LEU A 478 -4.84 1.83 -15.24
N ALA A 479 -4.28 3.02 -15.02
CA ALA A 479 -4.05 3.55 -13.68
C ALA A 479 -5.35 3.88 -12.93
N TYR A 480 -6.31 4.50 -13.62
CA TYR A 480 -7.62 4.82 -13.06
C TYR A 480 -8.42 3.57 -12.70
N ASN A 481 -8.46 2.57 -13.59
CA ASN A 481 -9.17 1.31 -13.37
C ASN A 481 -8.55 0.57 -12.18
N PHE A 482 -7.22 0.47 -12.12
CA PHE A 482 -6.51 -0.17 -11.01
C PHE A 482 -6.87 0.49 -9.67
N TRP A 483 -6.79 1.83 -9.59
CA TRP A 483 -7.09 2.56 -8.37
C TRP A 483 -8.54 2.30 -7.91
N ASN A 484 -9.51 2.40 -8.83
CA ASN A 484 -10.92 2.16 -8.52
C ASN A 484 -11.16 0.73 -8.02
N MET A 485 -10.62 -0.29 -8.71
CA MET A 485 -10.72 -1.68 -8.27
C MET A 485 -10.13 -1.88 -6.87
N VAL A 486 -8.96 -1.29 -6.59
CA VAL A 486 -8.34 -1.36 -5.25
C VAL A 486 -9.26 -0.78 -4.18
N GLN A 487 -9.82 0.41 -4.40
CA GLN A 487 -10.71 1.07 -3.44
C GLN A 487 -11.96 0.25 -3.12
N GLY A 488 -12.57 -0.38 -4.13
CA GLY A 488 -13.82 -1.13 -3.93
C GLY A 488 -13.64 -2.58 -3.51
N ARG A 489 -12.55 -3.23 -3.93
CA ARG A 489 -12.45 -4.69 -3.87
C ARG A 489 -11.39 -5.21 -2.92
N TYR A 490 -10.38 -4.40 -2.58
CA TYR A 490 -9.18 -4.88 -1.89
C TYR A 490 -8.79 -4.11 -0.62
N ALA A 491 -9.18 -2.85 -0.48
CA ALA A 491 -8.78 -2.02 0.67
C ALA A 491 -9.42 -2.46 2.00
N TYR A 492 -8.63 -2.41 3.07
CA TYR A 492 -9.09 -2.45 4.47
C TYR A 492 -9.46 -1.03 4.96
N ALA A 493 -10.01 -0.91 6.18
CA ALA A 493 -10.56 0.33 6.72
C ALA A 493 -9.52 1.47 6.81
N MET A 494 -8.28 1.14 7.15
CA MET A 494 -7.15 2.08 7.18
C MET A 494 -6.63 2.46 5.79
N GLY A 495 -7.12 1.84 4.72
CA GLY A 495 -6.71 2.12 3.34
C GLY A 495 -5.60 1.21 2.79
N GLY A 496 -5.00 0.37 3.64
CA GLY A 496 -4.03 -0.65 3.25
C GLY A 496 -4.62 -1.80 2.44
N VAL A 497 -3.74 -2.60 1.84
CA VAL A 497 -4.10 -3.78 1.04
C VAL A 497 -3.14 -4.93 1.27
N GLY A 498 -3.60 -6.13 0.91
CA GLY A 498 -2.78 -7.32 0.84
C GLY A 498 -2.76 -8.12 2.15
N ASN A 499 -2.59 -9.43 2.00
CA ASN A 499 -2.32 -10.36 3.09
C ASN A 499 -1.20 -11.28 2.62
N GLY A 500 -0.12 -11.36 3.39
CA GLY A 500 1.10 -12.07 3.00
C GLY A 500 1.63 -11.55 1.67
N GLU A 501 1.70 -10.21 1.53
CA GLU A 501 2.15 -9.48 0.33
C GLU A 501 1.27 -9.63 -0.92
N MET A 502 0.24 -10.47 -0.88
CA MET A 502 -0.60 -10.79 -2.03
C MET A 502 -1.95 -10.09 -1.94
N PHE A 503 -2.41 -9.53 -3.07
CA PHE A 503 -3.83 -9.31 -3.25
C PHE A 503 -4.56 -10.66 -3.16
N ARG A 504 -5.64 -10.74 -2.38
CA ARG A 504 -6.46 -11.96 -2.29
C ARG A 504 -7.57 -11.93 -3.34
N GLN A 505 -8.63 -12.72 -3.18
CA GLN A 505 -9.80 -12.59 -4.05
C GLN A 505 -10.54 -11.27 -3.77
N PRO A 506 -11.18 -10.63 -4.77
CA PRO A 506 -11.98 -9.44 -4.51
C PRO A 506 -13.09 -9.73 -3.48
N TYR A 507 -13.36 -8.76 -2.60
CA TYR A 507 -14.39 -8.87 -1.55
C TYR A 507 -14.18 -10.04 -0.56
N SER A 508 -12.95 -10.25 -0.11
CA SER A 508 -12.58 -11.31 0.83
C SER A 508 -11.77 -10.84 2.05
N GLN A 509 -11.77 -9.54 2.34
CA GLN A 509 -10.94 -8.90 3.37
C GLN A 509 -11.19 -9.49 4.76
N ILE A 510 -12.46 -9.71 5.13
CA ILE A 510 -12.82 -10.22 6.47
C ILE A 510 -12.42 -11.67 6.60
N LEU A 511 -12.71 -12.48 5.58
CA LEU A 511 -12.22 -13.86 5.51
C LEU A 511 -10.69 -13.91 5.58
N SER A 512 -10.01 -13.10 4.77
CA SER A 512 -8.55 -13.05 4.71
C SER A 512 -7.94 -12.64 6.04
N MET A 513 -8.49 -11.63 6.72
CA MET A 513 -8.05 -11.23 8.06
C MET A 513 -8.26 -12.35 9.07
N ASN A 514 -9.47 -12.90 9.14
CA ASN A 514 -9.80 -13.91 10.14
C ASN A 514 -8.99 -15.20 9.96
N THR A 515 -8.73 -15.61 8.72
CA THR A 515 -7.97 -16.82 8.38
C THR A 515 -6.46 -16.62 8.34
N ASN A 516 -5.98 -15.38 8.54
CA ASN A 516 -4.55 -15.11 8.66
C ASN A 516 -4.06 -15.52 10.05
N VAL A 517 -3.68 -16.77 10.20
CA VAL A 517 -3.35 -17.35 11.51
C VAL A 517 -1.96 -17.96 11.49
N MET A 518 -1.25 -17.80 12.60
CA MET A 518 -0.06 -18.59 12.89
C MET A 518 -0.30 -19.41 14.16
N SER A 519 0.42 -20.52 14.28
CA SER A 519 0.41 -21.32 15.50
C SER A 519 1.76 -21.25 16.17
N ASN A 520 1.78 -21.14 17.50
CA ASN A 520 3.03 -21.21 18.24
C ASN A 520 3.41 -22.68 18.44
N PHE A 521 4.57 -22.91 19.05
CA PHE A 521 5.06 -24.25 19.37
C PHE A 521 4.13 -25.04 20.31
N ARG A 522 3.20 -24.39 21.03
CA ARG A 522 2.15 -25.03 21.85
C ARG A 522 0.86 -25.32 21.06
N ARG A 523 0.85 -25.07 19.75
CA ARG A 523 -0.31 -25.14 18.85
C ARG A 523 -1.44 -24.17 19.20
N GLU A 524 -1.14 -23.13 19.98
CA GLU A 524 -2.07 -22.04 20.20
C GLU A 524 -2.10 -21.19 18.92
N MET A 525 -3.30 -20.93 18.41
CA MET A 525 -3.49 -20.11 17.22
C MET A 525 -3.67 -18.65 17.60
N TYR A 526 -2.99 -17.77 16.89
CA TYR A 526 -3.10 -16.32 17.05
C TYR A 526 -3.08 -15.64 15.68
N PRO A 527 -3.63 -14.42 15.57
CA PRO A 527 -3.61 -13.66 14.33
C PRO A 527 -2.17 -13.46 13.86
N ASN A 528 -1.95 -13.73 12.58
CA ASN A 528 -0.69 -13.39 11.93
C ASN A 528 -0.72 -11.88 11.56
N PRO A 529 0.33 -11.10 11.91
CA PRO A 529 0.40 -9.68 11.54
C PRO A 529 0.53 -9.40 10.04
N ASP A 530 0.66 -10.42 9.19
CA ASP A 530 0.96 -10.28 7.75
C ASP A 530 -0.20 -9.76 6.89
N ILE A 531 -0.69 -8.56 7.18
CA ILE A 531 -1.73 -7.84 6.44
C ILE A 531 -1.29 -6.39 6.30
N ASN A 532 -1.68 -5.74 5.20
CA ASN A 532 -1.43 -4.33 4.95
C ASN A 532 0.08 -4.00 4.95
N GLU A 533 0.80 -4.48 3.94
CA GLU A 533 2.21 -4.13 3.77
C GLU A 533 2.36 -2.60 3.64
N THR A 534 3.31 -2.02 4.37
CA THR A 534 3.51 -0.56 4.43
C THR A 534 3.94 0.00 3.06
N CYS A 535 4.73 -0.73 2.27
CA CYS A 535 5.08 -0.33 0.91
C CYS A 535 3.85 -0.17 0.00
N CYS A 536 2.85 -1.03 0.16
CA CYS A 536 1.62 -0.93 -0.63
C CYS A 536 0.87 0.36 -0.32
N ALA A 537 0.72 0.71 0.97
CA ALA A 537 0.09 1.96 1.40
C ALA A 537 0.84 3.19 0.87
N TYR A 538 2.17 3.20 0.96
CA TYR A 538 3.02 4.27 0.41
C TYR A 538 2.79 4.45 -1.10
N ASN A 539 2.85 3.37 -1.89
CA ASN A 539 2.74 3.45 -3.34
C ASN A 539 1.31 3.77 -3.79
N LEU A 540 0.28 3.33 -3.06
CA LEU A 540 -1.10 3.72 -3.33
C LEU A 540 -1.36 5.20 -2.98
N ALA A 541 -0.77 5.72 -1.90
CA ALA A 541 -0.83 7.15 -1.59
C ALA A 541 -0.18 7.97 -2.72
N LYS A 542 0.99 7.52 -3.20
CA LYS A 542 1.68 8.14 -4.34
C LYS A 542 0.84 8.14 -5.62
N LEU A 543 0.29 6.98 -6.02
CA LEU A 543 -0.61 6.87 -7.18
C LEU A 543 -1.83 7.79 -7.03
N THR A 544 -2.42 7.85 -5.83
CA THR A 544 -3.59 8.69 -5.54
C THR A 544 -3.27 10.17 -5.70
N LYS A 545 -2.15 10.63 -5.15
CA LYS A 545 -1.68 12.02 -5.29
C LYS A 545 -1.48 12.38 -6.77
N ASP A 546 -0.89 11.46 -7.53
CA ASP A 546 -0.62 11.68 -8.96
C ASP A 546 -1.92 11.70 -9.79
N LEU A 547 -2.89 10.83 -9.51
CA LEU A 547 -4.23 10.87 -10.13
C LEU A 547 -4.98 12.16 -9.80
N ASN A 548 -4.91 12.63 -8.55
CA ASN A 548 -5.48 13.92 -8.14
C ASN A 548 -4.93 15.10 -8.94
N CYS A 549 -3.70 15.00 -9.45
CA CYS A 549 -3.13 16.06 -10.29
C CYS A 549 -3.81 16.18 -11.67
N TYR A 550 -4.53 15.14 -12.11
CA TYR A 550 -5.31 15.16 -13.35
C TYR A 550 -6.76 15.61 -13.12
N ASP A 551 -7.35 15.21 -12.00
CA ASP A 551 -8.75 15.49 -11.63
C ASP A 551 -8.84 15.98 -10.17
N PRO A 552 -8.43 17.24 -9.88
CA PRO A 552 -8.27 17.75 -8.51
C PRO A 552 -9.60 18.07 -7.81
N ASP A 553 -10.69 18.21 -8.56
CA ASP A 553 -12.03 18.47 -7.99
C ASP A 553 -12.72 17.18 -7.52
N ASN A 554 -12.16 16.01 -7.85
CA ASN A 554 -12.60 14.72 -7.33
C ASN A 554 -11.99 14.46 -5.94
N ALA A 555 -12.70 14.92 -4.91
CA ALA A 555 -12.28 14.80 -3.52
C ALA A 555 -12.06 13.35 -3.04
N ALA A 556 -12.58 12.34 -3.74
CA ALA A 556 -12.42 10.94 -3.35
C ALA A 556 -10.95 10.51 -3.32
N TYR A 557 -10.08 11.12 -4.14
CA TYR A 557 -8.64 10.89 -4.08
C TYR A 557 -8.08 11.33 -2.73
N MET A 558 -8.37 12.56 -2.32
CA MET A 558 -7.82 13.12 -1.08
C MET A 558 -8.52 12.60 0.18
N ASP A 559 -9.75 12.10 0.07
CA ASP A 559 -10.42 11.31 1.10
C ASP A 559 -9.69 9.97 1.36
N TYR A 560 -9.26 9.27 0.30
CA TYR A 560 -8.44 8.08 0.45
C TYR A 560 -7.04 8.41 0.98
N TYR A 561 -6.40 9.46 0.44
CA TYR A 561 -5.06 9.88 0.85
C TYR A 561 -5.02 10.23 2.34
N GLU A 562 -5.99 11.00 2.83
CA GLU A 562 -6.13 11.32 4.26
C GLU A 562 -6.28 10.05 5.11
N ARG A 563 -7.15 9.12 4.67
CA ARG A 563 -7.40 7.87 5.40
C ARG A 563 -6.14 7.00 5.51
N VAL A 564 -5.40 6.79 4.42
CA VAL A 564 -4.19 5.95 4.47
C VAL A 564 -3.04 6.65 5.21
N LEU A 565 -2.94 7.98 5.10
CA LEU A 565 -1.96 8.78 5.81
C LEU A 565 -2.18 8.71 7.33
N TYR A 566 -3.37 9.11 7.81
CA TYR A 566 -3.63 9.32 9.23
C TYR A 566 -3.65 8.00 10.02
N ASN A 567 -3.95 6.89 9.36
CA ASN A 567 -4.04 5.58 10.00
C ASN A 567 -2.73 4.80 9.82
N GLN A 568 -2.53 4.20 8.65
CA GLN A 568 -1.44 3.26 8.44
C GLN A 568 -0.07 3.94 8.35
N LEU A 569 0.09 5.00 7.56
CA LEU A 569 1.42 5.62 7.34
C LEU A 569 1.93 6.41 8.56
N VAL A 570 1.05 7.00 9.36
CA VAL A 570 1.45 7.62 10.64
C VAL A 570 1.68 6.56 11.72
N GLY A 571 0.86 5.50 11.76
CA GLY A 571 0.98 4.40 12.71
C GLY A 571 2.13 3.43 12.43
N SER A 572 2.73 3.46 11.23
CA SER A 572 3.79 2.53 10.83
C SER A 572 5.13 2.78 11.51
N LEU A 573 5.31 3.90 12.20
CA LEU A 573 6.50 4.20 13.02
C LEU A 573 6.18 4.01 14.50
N HIS A 574 7.04 3.30 15.22
CA HIS A 574 6.90 3.13 16.66
C HIS A 574 6.96 4.49 17.37
N PRO A 575 6.11 4.75 18.38
CA PRO A 575 6.01 6.09 18.94
C PRO A 575 7.21 6.57 19.76
N GLU A 576 7.99 5.67 20.34
CA GLU A 576 9.03 6.04 21.31
C GLU A 576 10.47 5.90 20.78
N HIS A 577 10.68 5.13 19.72
CA HIS A 577 11.98 4.86 19.12
C HIS A 577 11.80 4.57 17.63
N TRP A 578 12.86 4.70 16.84
CA TRP A 578 12.76 4.46 15.41
C TRP A 578 12.73 2.96 15.12
N ALA A 579 11.55 2.47 14.77
CA ALA A 579 11.35 1.15 14.18
C ALA A 579 10.06 1.20 13.36
N VAL A 580 10.10 0.69 12.13
CA VAL A 580 8.95 0.72 11.23
C VAL A 580 8.36 -0.66 11.00
N THR A 581 7.04 -0.71 10.80
CA THR A 581 6.33 -1.95 10.48
C THR A 581 6.64 -2.43 9.07
N TYR A 582 6.79 -3.74 8.88
CA TYR A 582 6.66 -4.32 7.54
C TYR A 582 5.17 -4.38 7.17
N GLN A 583 4.44 -5.21 7.90
CA GLN A 583 3.01 -5.42 7.79
C GLN A 583 2.30 -4.62 8.90
N TYR A 584 1.17 -4.03 8.57
CA TYR A 584 0.37 -3.24 9.49
C TYR A 584 -0.82 -4.06 9.97
N ALA A 585 -0.55 -4.82 11.03
CA ALA A 585 -1.43 -5.87 11.55
C ALA A 585 -2.87 -5.38 11.82
N VAL A 586 -3.84 -6.17 11.37
CA VAL A 586 -5.27 -5.96 11.63
C VAL A 586 -5.93 -7.26 12.05
N GLY A 587 -6.95 -7.16 12.90
CA GLY A 587 -7.70 -8.31 13.38
C GLY A 587 -7.86 -8.29 14.89
N MET A 588 -8.46 -9.34 15.44
CA MET A 588 -8.71 -9.42 16.87
C MET A 588 -7.41 -9.51 17.65
N HIS A 589 -7.18 -8.60 18.60
CA HIS A 589 -5.99 -8.61 19.46
C HIS A 589 -4.66 -8.68 18.67
N ALA A 590 -4.65 -8.07 17.49
CA ALA A 590 -3.49 -8.03 16.60
C ALA A 590 -2.43 -7.07 17.13
N ARG A 591 -1.15 -7.40 16.89
CA ARG A 591 0.01 -6.63 17.32
C ARG A 591 0.81 -6.12 16.13
N LYS A 592 1.20 -4.84 16.15
CA LYS A 592 2.04 -4.25 15.09
C LYS A 592 3.49 -4.70 15.25
N PRO A 593 4.09 -5.37 14.24
CA PRO A 593 5.46 -5.85 14.32
C PRO A 593 6.46 -4.76 13.91
N TYR A 594 6.81 -3.87 14.84
CA TYR A 594 7.90 -2.91 14.65
C TYR A 594 9.24 -3.65 14.73
N GLY A 595 9.85 -3.94 13.58
CA GLY A 595 11.08 -4.75 13.50
C GLY A 595 12.08 -4.32 12.44
N ASN A 596 11.78 -3.26 11.67
CA ASN A 596 12.75 -2.69 10.74
C ASN A 596 13.40 -1.47 11.39
N GLU A 597 14.70 -1.54 11.66
CA GLU A 597 15.47 -0.52 12.38
C GLU A 597 16.40 0.29 11.45
N ASN A 598 16.47 -0.09 10.18
CA ASN A 598 17.22 0.64 9.15
C ASN A 598 16.68 0.36 7.72
N PRO A 599 17.09 1.14 6.69
CA PRO A 599 16.61 1.01 5.32
C PRO A 599 16.89 -0.35 4.66
N GLN A 600 17.96 -1.03 5.08
CA GLN A 600 18.35 -2.33 4.55
C GLN A 600 17.69 -3.53 5.26
N SER A 601 16.91 -3.30 6.33
CA SER A 601 16.23 -4.39 7.06
C SER A 601 15.28 -5.17 6.15
N SER A 602 14.53 -4.44 5.31
CA SER A 602 13.60 -5.00 4.32
C SER A 602 13.14 -3.93 3.31
N CYS A 603 12.27 -4.27 2.36
CA CYS A 603 11.63 -3.28 1.48
C CYS A 603 10.84 -2.20 2.26
N CYS A 604 10.15 -2.59 3.34
CA CYS A 604 9.41 -1.68 4.21
C CYS A 604 10.34 -0.89 5.14
N GLY A 605 11.50 -1.44 5.52
CA GLY A 605 12.55 -0.65 6.18
C GLY A 605 12.99 0.52 5.30
N GLY A 606 13.23 0.25 4.01
CA GLY A 606 13.55 1.28 3.02
C GLY A 606 12.41 2.29 2.80
N THR A 607 11.20 1.82 2.57
CA THR A 607 10.04 2.71 2.34
C THR A 607 9.68 3.52 3.58
N GLY A 608 9.80 2.93 4.77
CA GLY A 608 9.60 3.62 6.05
C GLY A 608 10.55 4.79 6.22
N ALA A 609 11.83 4.62 5.85
CA ALA A 609 12.82 5.70 5.87
C ALA A 609 12.46 6.90 4.97
N GLU A 610 11.68 6.69 3.91
CA GLU A 610 11.20 7.80 3.06
C GLU A 610 9.92 8.46 3.59
N ASN A 611 9.13 7.75 4.39
CA ASN A 611 7.73 8.07 4.66
C ASN A 611 7.57 9.26 5.62
N HIS A 612 8.34 9.27 6.71
CA HIS A 612 8.05 10.10 7.87
C HIS A 612 8.59 11.55 7.77
N VAL A 613 9.28 11.89 6.67
CA VAL A 613 9.82 13.24 6.39
C VAL A 613 9.00 14.02 5.37
N LYS A 614 7.84 13.53 4.94
CA LYS A 614 7.09 14.11 3.81
C LYS A 614 5.56 14.13 3.95
N TYR A 615 5.02 14.06 5.17
CA TYR A 615 3.58 14.03 5.42
C TYR A 615 2.77 15.17 4.77
N GLN A 616 3.41 16.31 4.49
CA GLN A 616 2.80 17.48 3.86
C GLN A 616 2.76 17.45 2.33
N GLU A 617 3.34 16.44 1.67
CA GLU A 617 3.55 16.42 0.22
C GLU A 617 2.26 16.53 -0.62
N ALA A 618 1.10 16.25 -0.03
CA ALA A 618 -0.21 16.33 -0.67
C ALA A 618 -1.17 17.31 0.03
N ALA A 619 -0.66 18.23 0.86
CA ALA A 619 -1.50 19.18 1.58
C ALA A 619 -2.12 20.25 0.66
N TYR A 620 -1.38 20.65 -0.38
CA TYR A 620 -1.75 21.72 -1.29
C TYR A 620 -1.45 21.37 -2.74
N PHE A 621 -2.39 21.69 -3.64
CA PHE A 621 -2.19 21.61 -5.08
C PHE A 621 -2.49 22.96 -5.72
N THR A 622 -1.78 23.28 -6.80
CA THR A 622 -1.88 24.58 -7.48
C THR A 622 -1.94 24.41 -8.99
N ASP A 623 -2.77 25.22 -9.65
CA ASP A 623 -2.57 25.61 -11.05
C ASP A 623 -2.05 27.06 -11.10
N ASP A 624 -2.12 27.72 -12.25
CA ASP A 624 -1.65 29.11 -12.39
C ASP A 624 -2.44 30.13 -11.55
N ASN A 625 -3.66 29.83 -11.10
CA ASN A 625 -4.59 30.80 -10.50
C ASN A 625 -5.44 30.28 -9.32
N THR A 626 -5.30 29.03 -8.94
CA THR A 626 -6.15 28.37 -7.95
C THR A 626 -5.30 27.52 -7.01
N LEU A 627 -5.59 27.61 -5.71
CA LEU A 627 -5.03 26.76 -4.67
C LEU A 627 -6.10 25.79 -4.16
N TRP A 628 -5.84 24.49 -4.24
CA TRP A 628 -6.62 23.46 -3.57
C TRP A 628 -5.98 23.15 -2.22
N VAL A 629 -6.74 23.30 -1.14
CA VAL A 629 -6.38 22.82 0.21
C VAL A 629 -6.97 21.43 0.36
N ALA A 630 -6.10 20.42 0.25
CA ALA A 630 -6.49 19.02 0.23
C ALA A 630 -6.40 18.35 1.61
N LEU A 631 -5.43 18.74 2.44
CA LEU A 631 -5.31 18.25 3.82
C LEU A 631 -5.36 19.40 4.82
N TYR A 632 -6.10 19.20 5.90
CA TYR A 632 -6.19 20.13 7.01
C TYR A 632 -5.22 19.71 8.11
N ILE A 633 -3.97 20.18 7.97
CA ILE A 633 -2.85 19.90 8.89
C ILE A 633 -2.11 21.19 9.24
N PRO A 634 -1.54 21.31 10.46
CA PRO A 634 -0.84 22.51 10.89
C PRO A 634 0.40 22.74 10.03
N THR A 635 0.35 23.76 9.18
CA THR A 635 1.38 24.01 8.16
C THR A 635 1.60 25.48 7.89
N VAL A 636 2.82 25.80 7.45
CA VAL A 636 3.14 27.04 6.74
C VAL A 636 3.58 26.65 5.34
N ALA A 637 2.88 27.14 4.32
CA ALA A 637 3.17 26.91 2.92
C ALA A 637 3.53 28.21 2.21
N ARG A 638 4.55 28.16 1.34
CA ARG A 638 4.95 29.25 0.46
C ARG A 638 4.59 28.89 -0.97
N TRP A 639 3.84 29.75 -1.64
CA TRP A 639 3.55 29.65 -3.06
C TRP A 639 4.27 30.79 -3.77
N GLU A 640 5.49 30.49 -4.23
CA GLU A 640 6.44 31.48 -4.74
C GLU A 640 5.89 32.22 -5.96
N GLU A 641 5.24 31.52 -6.89
CA GLU A 641 4.69 32.10 -8.12
C GLU A 641 3.60 33.15 -7.87
N LYS A 642 2.92 33.08 -6.72
CA LYS A 642 1.91 34.07 -6.30
C LYS A 642 2.40 35.02 -5.21
N GLY A 643 3.66 34.90 -4.80
CA GLY A 643 4.20 35.61 -3.64
C GLY A 643 3.35 35.41 -2.39
N ALA A 644 2.77 34.21 -2.22
CA ALA A 644 1.79 33.93 -1.18
C ALA A 644 2.32 33.04 -0.06
N THR A 645 1.93 33.33 1.16
CA THR A 645 2.13 32.49 2.35
C THR A 645 0.77 32.08 2.90
N ILE A 646 0.58 30.77 3.05
CA ILE A 646 -0.64 30.15 3.55
C ILE A 646 -0.29 29.48 4.88
N THR A 647 -0.93 29.91 5.95
CA THR A 647 -0.70 29.35 7.29
C THR A 647 -1.98 28.69 7.80
N GLN A 648 -1.96 27.38 7.98
CA GLN A 648 -3.02 26.64 8.65
C GLN A 648 -2.72 26.55 10.15
N GLN A 649 -3.59 27.18 10.96
CA GLN A 649 -3.56 27.13 12.41
C GLN A 649 -4.65 26.15 12.88
N CYS A 650 -4.24 24.93 13.24
CA CYS A 650 -5.10 23.88 13.77
C CYS A 650 -4.30 22.89 14.63
N GLU A 651 -5.01 22.09 15.41
CA GLU A 651 -4.46 20.86 15.99
C GLU A 651 -4.47 19.73 14.95
N TRP A 652 -3.67 18.69 15.17
CA TRP A 652 -3.73 17.47 14.37
C TRP A 652 -4.16 16.28 15.24
N PRO A 653 -5.18 15.50 14.86
CA PRO A 653 -6.09 15.70 13.71
C PRO A 653 -7.03 16.90 13.89
N ALA A 654 -7.44 17.56 12.80
CA ALA A 654 -8.14 18.86 12.86
C ALA A 654 -9.68 18.74 12.75
N GLU A 655 -10.43 19.18 13.76
CA GLU A 655 -11.89 19.46 13.66
C GLU A 655 -12.19 20.92 13.24
N GLN A 656 -11.17 21.78 13.28
CA GLN A 656 -11.23 23.16 12.80
C GLN A 656 -9.86 23.57 12.26
N SER A 657 -9.83 24.37 11.19
CA SER A 657 -8.62 24.99 10.66
C SER A 657 -8.84 26.47 10.37
N LEU A 658 -7.99 27.33 10.93
CA LEU A 658 -7.92 28.74 10.59
C LEU A 658 -6.79 28.95 9.58
N ILE A 659 -7.15 29.27 8.35
CA ILE A 659 -6.22 29.55 7.26
C ILE A 659 -6.03 31.06 7.16
N ARG A 660 -4.79 31.50 7.37
CA ARG A 660 -4.34 32.86 7.11
C ARG A 660 -3.64 32.91 5.76
N VAL A 661 -3.95 33.94 4.99
CA VAL A 661 -3.42 34.11 3.65
C VAL A 661 -2.79 35.48 3.55
N GLU A 662 -1.52 35.50 3.16
CA GLU A 662 -0.82 36.72 2.75
C GLU A 662 -0.40 36.48 1.30
N GLY A 663 -0.79 37.34 0.35
CA GLY A 663 -0.45 37.15 -1.05
C GLY A 663 -0.34 38.46 -1.82
N SER A 664 0.53 38.52 -2.81
CA SER A 664 0.68 39.70 -3.68
C SER A 664 -0.22 39.64 -4.92
N GLU A 665 -0.51 38.44 -5.41
CA GLU A 665 -1.28 38.21 -6.63
C GLU A 665 -2.66 37.59 -6.33
N PRO A 666 -3.68 37.83 -7.18
CA PRO A 666 -4.99 37.23 -7.00
C PRO A 666 -4.99 35.73 -7.35
N PHE A 667 -5.76 34.97 -6.57
CA PHE A 667 -6.02 33.55 -6.82
C PHE A 667 -7.31 33.08 -6.16
N ALA A 668 -7.91 32.02 -6.70
CA ALA A 668 -9.05 31.30 -6.12
C ALA A 668 -8.58 30.25 -5.11
N MET A 669 -9.42 29.91 -4.13
CA MET A 669 -9.12 28.86 -3.15
C MET A 669 -10.22 27.82 -3.12
N LYS A 670 -9.88 26.54 -3.29
CA LYS A 670 -10.79 25.40 -3.19
C LYS A 670 -10.49 24.61 -1.92
N LEU A 671 -11.51 24.36 -1.10
CA LEU A 671 -11.40 23.75 0.22
C LEU A 671 -12.14 22.41 0.22
N ARG A 672 -11.45 21.31 0.52
CA ARG A 672 -12.05 19.97 0.52
C ARG A 672 -13.15 19.86 1.58
N VAL A 673 -14.28 19.26 1.21
CA VAL A 673 -15.31 18.77 2.13
C VAL A 673 -15.14 17.24 2.24
N PRO A 674 -14.58 16.71 3.34
CA PRO A 674 -14.31 15.28 3.46
C PRO A 674 -15.57 14.42 3.40
N TYR A 675 -15.48 13.16 2.94
CA TYR A 675 -16.64 12.25 2.89
C TYR A 675 -17.31 12.05 4.26
N TRP A 676 -16.53 12.09 5.34
CA TRP A 676 -17.01 11.88 6.71
C TRP A 676 -17.69 13.13 7.29
N ALA A 677 -17.59 14.30 6.64
CA ALA A 677 -18.16 15.55 7.16
C ALA A 677 -19.68 15.66 6.89
N THR A 678 -20.46 14.71 7.39
CA THR A 678 -21.91 14.60 7.19
C THR A 678 -22.75 15.40 8.18
N GLU A 679 -22.15 15.84 9.30
CA GLU A 679 -22.83 16.56 10.38
C GLU A 679 -22.03 17.80 10.79
N GLY A 680 -22.33 18.98 10.22
CA GLY A 680 -21.83 20.25 10.78
C GLY A 680 -20.62 20.91 10.11
N PHE A 681 -20.35 20.63 8.84
CA PHE A 681 -19.29 21.33 8.07
C PHE A 681 -19.67 22.78 7.72
N ASP A 682 -18.74 23.72 7.90
CA ASP A 682 -18.89 25.13 7.51
C ASP A 682 -17.55 25.71 7.02
N VAL A 683 -17.63 26.65 6.08
CA VAL A 683 -16.49 27.44 5.62
C VAL A 683 -16.87 28.90 5.73
N ARG A 684 -16.08 29.67 6.47
CA ARG A 684 -16.29 31.10 6.67
C ARG A 684 -15.14 31.90 6.11
N LEU A 685 -15.47 32.97 5.40
CA LEU A 685 -14.52 33.98 4.97
C LEU A 685 -14.79 35.26 5.76
N ASN A 686 -13.83 35.66 6.58
CA ASN A 686 -13.93 36.81 7.49
C ASN A 686 -15.20 36.76 8.36
N GLY A 687 -15.46 35.59 8.96
CA GLY A 687 -16.61 35.34 9.84
C GLY A 687 -17.95 35.11 9.15
N LYS A 688 -18.02 35.12 7.81
CA LYS A 688 -19.27 34.86 7.05
C LYS A 688 -19.24 33.51 6.35
N SER A 689 -20.21 32.64 6.65
CA SER A 689 -20.38 31.36 5.96
C SER A 689 -20.58 31.57 4.46
N LEU A 690 -19.88 30.76 3.64
CA LEU A 690 -19.92 30.87 2.18
C LEU A 690 -21.20 30.32 1.56
N GLN A 691 -21.79 29.29 2.17
CA GLN A 691 -23.00 28.63 1.70
C GLN A 691 -23.79 28.00 2.85
N LYS A 692 -25.06 27.64 2.59
CA LYS A 692 -25.98 27.08 3.61
C LYS A 692 -25.80 25.58 3.85
N ALA A 693 -25.27 24.86 2.87
CA ALA A 693 -25.12 23.41 2.90
C ALA A 693 -23.88 23.04 2.10
N PHE A 694 -23.23 21.96 2.52
CA PHE A 694 -21.99 21.45 1.93
C PHE A 694 -22.20 20.00 1.51
N LYS A 695 -21.61 19.60 0.38
CA LYS A 695 -21.70 18.24 -0.13
C LYS A 695 -20.46 17.46 0.33
N PRO A 696 -20.58 16.37 1.12
CA PRO A 696 -19.44 15.51 1.44
C PRO A 696 -18.78 14.93 0.19
N CYS A 697 -17.47 14.73 0.24
CA CYS A 697 -16.64 14.33 -0.90
C CYS A 697 -16.79 15.34 -2.07
N SER A 698 -16.47 16.61 -1.80
CA SER A 698 -16.44 17.67 -2.81
C SER A 698 -15.47 18.80 -2.43
N TYR A 699 -15.48 19.91 -3.18
CA TYR A 699 -14.76 21.14 -2.86
C TYR A 699 -15.70 22.35 -2.80
N VAL A 700 -15.36 23.30 -1.93
CA VAL A 700 -15.98 24.63 -1.85
C VAL A 700 -15.02 25.64 -2.42
N GLU A 701 -15.48 26.44 -3.37
CA GLU A 701 -14.66 27.47 -4.01
C GLU A 701 -14.90 28.84 -3.40
N ILE A 702 -13.80 29.51 -3.05
CA ILE A 702 -13.71 30.95 -2.90
C ILE A 702 -13.18 31.49 -4.24
N PRO A 703 -13.98 32.28 -4.99
CA PRO A 703 -13.56 32.82 -6.27
C PRO A 703 -12.29 33.66 -6.16
N SER A 704 -11.60 33.81 -7.29
CA SER A 704 -10.34 34.57 -7.35
C SER A 704 -10.50 35.98 -6.80
N ARG A 705 -9.59 36.34 -5.88
CA ARG A 705 -9.54 37.64 -5.21
C ARG A 705 -8.12 37.99 -4.83
N THR A 706 -7.87 39.27 -4.61
CA THR A 706 -6.67 39.72 -3.89
C THR A 706 -6.85 39.42 -2.40
N TRP A 707 -5.90 38.71 -1.81
CA TRP A 707 -5.92 38.32 -0.41
C TRP A 707 -5.24 39.38 0.45
N ALA A 708 -5.98 39.97 1.38
CA ALA A 708 -5.44 40.92 2.35
C ALA A 708 -4.83 40.17 3.54
N ALA A 709 -3.82 40.74 4.19
CA ALA A 709 -3.13 40.09 5.31
C ALA A 709 -4.05 39.78 6.52
N ASP A 710 -5.19 40.47 6.63
CA ASP A 710 -6.20 40.22 7.64
C ASP A 710 -7.31 39.25 7.20
N ASP A 711 -7.31 38.81 5.93
CA ASP A 711 -8.25 37.79 5.44
C ASP A 711 -8.03 36.46 6.20
N ARG A 712 -9.14 35.86 6.59
CA ARG A 712 -9.19 34.61 7.35
C ARG A 712 -10.23 33.69 6.76
N VAL A 713 -9.81 32.46 6.48
CA VAL A 713 -10.72 31.38 6.12
C VAL A 713 -10.79 30.42 7.29
N GLU A 714 -11.97 30.27 7.88
CA GLU A 714 -12.23 29.28 8.93
C GLU A 714 -12.93 28.08 8.30
N VAL A 715 -12.32 26.90 8.41
CA VAL A 715 -12.94 25.62 8.08
C VAL A 715 -13.34 24.95 9.38
N ILE A 716 -14.63 24.67 9.55
CA ILE A 716 -15.21 23.99 10.72
C ILE A 716 -15.70 22.64 10.23
N MET A 717 -15.18 21.56 10.81
CA MET A 717 -15.35 20.20 10.32
C MET A 717 -15.37 19.20 11.49
N PRO A 718 -16.37 19.28 12.38
CA PRO A 718 -16.51 18.33 13.48
C PRO A 718 -16.52 16.89 12.96
N PHE A 719 -15.80 16.02 13.65
CA PHE A 719 -15.70 14.62 13.25
C PHE A 719 -17.02 13.90 13.50
N THR A 720 -17.38 13.01 12.56
CA THR A 720 -18.61 12.21 12.68
C THR A 720 -18.28 10.75 12.93
N LYS A 721 -19.15 10.09 13.69
CA LYS A 721 -19.09 8.64 13.92
C LYS A 721 -19.69 7.93 12.71
N HIS A 722 -18.98 6.94 12.18
CA HIS A 722 -19.50 6.08 11.12
C HIS A 722 -18.83 4.71 11.15
N ILE A 723 -19.28 3.79 10.29
CA ILE A 723 -18.74 2.43 10.19
C ILE A 723 -18.13 2.22 8.81
N PHE A 724 -16.90 1.73 8.77
CA PHE A 724 -16.34 1.15 7.55
C PHE A 724 -16.69 -0.34 7.50
N TRP A 725 -17.59 -0.72 6.59
CA TRP A 725 -18.05 -2.11 6.47
C TRP A 725 -17.07 -2.98 5.68
N GLY A 726 -16.81 -4.17 6.20
CA GLY A 726 -16.18 -5.25 5.46
C GLY A 726 -17.07 -5.75 4.31
N PRO A 727 -16.50 -6.14 3.16
CA PRO A 727 -17.25 -6.55 1.97
C PRO A 727 -17.80 -7.98 2.01
N ASP A 728 -17.45 -8.73 3.06
CA ASP A 728 -17.93 -10.07 3.32
C ASP A 728 -18.29 -10.24 4.79
N LYS A 729 -19.21 -11.19 5.04
CA LYS A 729 -19.62 -11.58 6.38
C LYS A 729 -18.64 -12.58 6.97
N MET A 730 -18.58 -12.60 8.29
CA MET A 730 -17.82 -13.57 9.06
C MET A 730 -18.76 -14.64 9.63
N ASP A 731 -18.42 -15.89 9.35
CA ASP A 731 -19.19 -17.11 9.67
C ASP A 731 -18.34 -18.20 10.35
N LEU A 732 -17.03 -17.94 10.51
CA LEU A 732 -16.07 -18.83 11.15
C LEU A 732 -15.09 -17.97 11.93
N ALA A 733 -14.80 -18.29 13.19
CA ALA A 733 -13.63 -17.79 13.89
C ALA A 733 -12.46 -18.75 13.69
N ALA A 734 -11.42 -18.33 12.99
CA ALA A 734 -10.19 -19.10 12.89
C ALA A 734 -9.17 -18.71 13.98
N THR A 735 -9.35 -17.55 14.61
CA THR A 735 -8.53 -17.00 15.72
C THR A 735 -9.41 -16.62 16.91
N GLY A 736 -8.81 -16.41 18.08
CA GLY A 736 -9.49 -16.07 19.34
C GLY A 736 -8.98 -16.97 20.47
N LYS A 737 -8.76 -16.40 21.65
CA LYS A 737 -8.24 -17.16 22.79
C LYS A 737 -9.24 -18.29 23.12
N ASN A 738 -8.81 -19.55 22.99
CA ASN A 738 -9.66 -20.74 23.17
C ASN A 738 -10.83 -20.91 22.18
N GLU A 739 -10.89 -20.16 21.07
CA GLU A 739 -11.96 -20.27 20.05
C GLU A 739 -11.46 -20.65 18.62
N PRO A 740 -10.41 -21.47 18.42
CA PRO A 740 -9.96 -21.78 17.06
C PRO A 740 -10.96 -22.67 16.33
N ARG A 741 -11.38 -22.22 15.14
CA ARG A 741 -12.31 -22.92 14.22
C ARG A 741 -13.74 -23.04 14.74
N THR A 742 -14.20 -22.05 15.50
CA THR A 742 -15.58 -21.99 16.01
C THR A 742 -16.52 -21.44 14.93
N PRO A 743 -17.58 -22.16 14.53
CA PRO A 743 -18.57 -21.65 13.59
C PRO A 743 -19.45 -20.57 14.24
N PHE A 744 -19.84 -19.58 13.45
CA PHE A 744 -20.73 -18.49 13.86
C PHE A 744 -21.85 -18.28 12.83
N ASP A 745 -22.96 -17.71 13.26
CA ASP A 745 -23.95 -17.19 12.32
C ASP A 745 -23.32 -16.07 11.47
N PRO A 746 -23.50 -16.07 10.13
CA PRO A 746 -22.91 -15.07 9.25
C PRO A 746 -23.32 -13.64 9.66
N GLN A 747 -22.34 -12.85 10.09
CA GLN A 747 -22.56 -11.49 10.56
C GLN A 747 -21.69 -10.50 9.80
N TRP A 748 -22.22 -9.29 9.60
CA TRP A 748 -21.43 -8.19 9.05
C TRP A 748 -20.31 -7.82 10.00
N VAL A 749 -19.14 -7.53 9.45
CA VAL A 749 -17.99 -7.06 10.21
C VAL A 749 -17.67 -5.64 9.77
N GLY A 750 -17.37 -4.77 10.73
CA GLY A 750 -17.06 -3.36 10.45
C GLY A 750 -16.10 -2.76 11.45
N ALA A 751 -15.38 -1.73 11.00
CA ALA A 751 -14.52 -0.91 11.85
C ALA A 751 -15.25 0.38 12.22
N LEU A 752 -15.15 0.77 13.50
CA LEU A 752 -15.65 2.06 13.97
C LEU A 752 -14.72 3.17 13.49
N MET A 753 -15.30 4.25 12.98
CA MET A 753 -14.59 5.42 12.49
C MET A 753 -15.03 6.68 13.25
N TYR A 754 -14.10 7.60 13.50
CA TYR A 754 -14.37 8.96 13.97
C TYR A 754 -13.65 9.98 13.09
N GLY A 755 -14.40 10.68 12.24
CA GLY A 755 -13.81 11.46 11.15
C GLY A 755 -12.93 10.56 10.26
N PRO A 756 -11.69 10.92 9.93
CA PRO A 756 -10.81 10.09 9.11
C PRO A 756 -10.17 8.91 9.86
N LEU A 757 -10.38 8.80 11.18
CA LEU A 757 -9.65 7.90 12.06
C LEU A 757 -10.34 6.54 12.18
N VAL A 758 -9.59 5.47 11.93
CA VAL A 758 -9.98 4.11 12.31
C VAL A 758 -9.79 3.97 13.81
N MET A 759 -10.83 3.52 14.50
CA MET A 759 -10.83 3.35 15.94
C MET A 759 -10.57 1.88 16.29
N ALA A 760 -9.69 1.65 17.26
CA ALA A 760 -9.31 0.32 17.73
C ALA A 760 -9.51 0.19 19.24
N THR A 761 -9.83 -1.01 19.70
CA THR A 761 -10.01 -1.34 21.13
C THR A 761 -9.09 -2.48 21.56
N PRO A 762 -8.35 -2.35 22.68
CA PRO A 762 -7.61 -3.45 23.29
C PRO A 762 -8.49 -4.34 24.17
N ASP A 763 -9.74 -3.93 24.46
CA ASP A 763 -10.60 -4.53 25.47
C ASP A 763 -11.28 -5.85 25.03
N ILE A 764 -10.90 -6.38 23.85
CA ILE A 764 -11.49 -7.56 23.23
C ILE A 764 -10.38 -8.53 22.82
N SER A 765 -10.51 -9.79 23.24
CA SER A 765 -9.55 -10.85 22.91
C SER A 765 -10.18 -12.15 22.41
N GLU A 766 -11.51 -12.21 22.32
CA GLU A 766 -12.29 -13.34 21.79
C GLU A 766 -13.39 -12.84 20.80
N TRP A 767 -13.73 -13.62 19.76
CA TRP A 767 -14.71 -13.16 18.75
C TRP A 767 -16.12 -13.06 19.32
N LYS A 768 -16.44 -13.87 20.34
CA LYS A 768 -17.70 -13.79 21.08
C LYS A 768 -17.87 -12.45 21.79
N GLU A 769 -16.76 -11.82 22.20
CA GLU A 769 -16.77 -10.48 22.81
C GLU A 769 -16.92 -9.36 21.75
N ALA A 770 -16.59 -9.65 20.49
CA ALA A 770 -16.69 -8.70 19.38
C ALA A 770 -18.11 -8.56 18.79
N ASP A 771 -19.09 -9.32 19.31
CA ASP A 771 -20.49 -9.19 18.93
C ASP A 771 -21.11 -7.94 19.57
N VAL A 772 -21.33 -6.91 18.74
CA VAL A 772 -21.81 -5.60 19.18
C VAL A 772 -23.09 -5.24 18.43
N THR A 773 -24.13 -4.88 19.18
CA THR A 773 -25.38 -4.35 18.63
C THR A 773 -25.38 -2.84 18.73
N LEU A 774 -25.57 -2.15 17.60
CA LEU A 774 -25.58 -0.69 17.52
C LEU A 774 -26.90 -0.19 16.96
N SER A 775 -27.33 0.99 17.41
CA SER A 775 -28.36 1.73 16.70
C SER A 775 -27.81 2.25 15.36
N PRO A 776 -28.66 2.44 14.33
CA PRO A 776 -28.21 3.01 13.06
C PRO A 776 -27.66 4.44 13.15
N ASP A 777 -27.98 5.18 14.22
CA ASP A 777 -27.46 6.53 14.51
C ASP A 777 -26.23 6.52 15.44
N LEU A 778 -25.73 5.34 15.82
CA LEU A 778 -24.51 5.16 16.64
C LEU A 778 -24.54 5.95 17.96
N ARG A 779 -25.73 6.16 18.52
CA ARG A 779 -25.93 7.00 19.71
C ARG A 779 -25.37 6.39 20.99
N GLU A 780 -25.19 5.07 21.01
CA GLU A 780 -24.60 4.34 22.14
C GLU A 780 -23.10 4.59 22.28
N ILE A 781 -22.45 5.13 21.24
CA ILE A 781 -21.03 5.47 21.25
C ILE A 781 -20.86 6.89 21.78
N GLU A 782 -20.20 7.01 22.92
CA GLU A 782 -19.95 8.29 23.59
C GLU A 782 -18.54 8.80 23.27
N LEU A 783 -18.41 10.10 23.07
CA LEU A 783 -17.13 10.78 22.83
C LEU A 783 -16.57 11.26 24.17
N LEU A 784 -15.31 10.93 24.47
CA LEU A 784 -14.63 11.35 25.70
C LEU A 784 -13.86 12.67 25.55
N GLY A 785 -13.82 13.22 24.34
CA GLY A 785 -13.02 14.40 23.98
C GLY A 785 -11.62 14.03 23.46
N ALA A 786 -10.88 15.03 23.01
CA ALA A 786 -9.47 14.90 22.66
C ALA A 786 -8.59 15.14 23.90
N THR A 787 -7.41 14.51 23.96
CA THR A 787 -6.42 14.75 25.01
C THR A 787 -5.73 16.11 24.83
N ASP A 788 -5.48 16.82 25.94
CA ASP A 788 -4.71 18.08 25.98
C ASP A 788 -3.18 17.86 26.07
N ASN A 789 -2.70 16.69 25.62
CA ASN A 789 -1.27 16.34 25.65
C ASN A 789 -0.53 16.88 24.41
N GLU A 790 0.80 16.74 24.41
CA GLU A 790 1.69 17.13 23.31
C GLU A 790 2.40 15.90 22.70
N GLY A 791 3.10 16.11 21.59
CA GLY A 791 3.94 15.11 20.94
C GLY A 791 3.18 13.87 20.44
N THR A 792 3.66 12.69 20.84
CA THR A 792 3.14 11.39 20.38
C THR A 792 1.75 11.04 20.93
N ALA A 793 1.35 11.70 22.02
CA ALA A 793 0.04 11.55 22.65
C ALA A 793 -0.84 12.80 22.49
N GLY A 794 -0.46 13.72 21.60
CA GLY A 794 -1.21 14.95 21.37
C GLY A 794 -2.53 14.74 20.64
N HIS A 795 -3.58 15.38 21.14
CA HIS A 795 -4.91 15.48 20.53
C HIS A 795 -5.55 14.12 20.12
N ILE A 796 -5.53 13.15 21.04
CA ILE A 796 -6.06 11.80 20.84
C ILE A 796 -7.56 11.77 21.13
N PHE A 797 -8.37 11.47 20.12
CA PHE A 797 -9.82 11.30 20.26
C PHE A 797 -10.17 9.91 20.80
N SER A 798 -10.84 9.84 21.94
CA SER A 798 -11.30 8.56 22.51
C SER A 798 -12.82 8.41 22.50
N LEU A 799 -13.28 7.19 22.25
CA LEU A 799 -14.69 6.81 22.31
C LEU A 799 -14.88 5.74 23.38
N GLN A 800 -16.10 5.66 23.91
CA GLN A 800 -16.53 4.57 24.77
C GLN A 800 -17.86 3.97 24.31
N LEU A 801 -18.03 2.68 24.56
CA LEU A 801 -19.25 1.95 24.23
C LEU A 801 -19.61 0.98 25.36
N ASN A 802 -20.83 1.09 25.86
CA ASN A 802 -21.40 0.14 26.82
C ASN A 802 -22.08 -1.00 26.06
N VAL A 803 -21.52 -2.21 26.15
CA VAL A 803 -22.05 -3.42 25.50
C VAL A 803 -22.73 -4.31 26.55
N PRO A 804 -23.99 -4.72 26.37
CA PRO A 804 -24.63 -5.69 27.25
C PRO A 804 -23.84 -7.01 27.26
N ASP A 805 -23.46 -7.48 28.45
CA ASP A 805 -22.72 -8.73 28.62
C ASP A 805 -23.59 -9.76 29.35
N SER A 806 -23.64 -10.99 28.82
CA SER A 806 -24.46 -12.07 29.37
C SER A 806 -24.01 -12.57 30.76
N VAL A 807 -22.78 -12.26 31.18
CA VAL A 807 -22.15 -12.71 32.43
C VAL A 807 -21.97 -11.54 33.41
N GLU A 808 -21.48 -10.39 32.94
CA GLU A 808 -21.15 -9.23 33.80
C GLU A 808 -22.19 -8.10 33.79
N GLY A 809 -23.28 -8.26 33.04
CA GLY A 809 -24.36 -7.28 32.92
C GLY A 809 -24.06 -6.18 31.88
N THR A 810 -22.90 -5.53 31.94
CA THR A 810 -22.46 -4.55 30.92
C THR A 810 -20.94 -4.47 30.90
N ARG A 811 -20.33 -4.61 29.72
CA ARG A 811 -18.90 -4.40 29.47
C ARG A 811 -18.68 -3.02 28.83
N LEU A 812 -17.72 -2.28 29.35
CA LEU A 812 -17.28 -1.01 28.78
C LEU A 812 -16.12 -1.26 27.82
N LEU A 813 -16.25 -0.79 26.58
CA LEU A 813 -15.19 -0.83 25.57
C LEU A 813 -14.66 0.58 25.31
N HIS A 814 -13.35 0.74 25.35
CA HIS A 814 -12.64 1.97 25.05
C HIS A 814 -12.00 1.87 23.66
N PHE A 815 -12.15 2.93 22.89
CA PHE A 815 -11.57 3.03 21.57
C PHE A 815 -10.67 4.25 21.49
N THR A 816 -9.50 4.07 20.89
CA THR A 816 -8.58 5.15 20.52
C THR A 816 -8.27 5.03 19.03
N PRO A 817 -7.67 6.05 18.40
CA PRO A 817 -7.24 5.96 17.02
C PRO A 817 -6.22 4.83 16.89
N ASP A 818 -6.31 4.07 15.81
CA ASP A 818 -5.45 2.92 15.58
C ASP A 818 -3.97 3.32 15.50
N TYR A 819 -3.62 4.46 14.89
CA TYR A 819 -2.23 4.94 14.83
C TYR A 819 -1.57 5.12 16.21
N TYR A 820 -2.38 5.26 17.27
CA TYR A 820 -1.94 5.41 18.65
C TYR A 820 -1.72 4.05 19.35
N GLN A 821 -2.38 2.99 18.90
CA GLN A 821 -2.26 1.65 19.47
C GLN A 821 -1.06 0.89 18.88
N THR A 822 -0.28 0.20 19.72
CA THR A 822 0.93 -0.55 19.30
C THR A 822 0.81 -2.06 19.50
N ASP A 823 0.45 -2.50 20.70
CA ASP A 823 0.57 -3.91 21.10
C ASP A 823 -0.69 -4.76 20.87
N PHE A 824 -1.88 -4.24 21.21
CA PHE A 824 -3.13 -5.00 21.11
C PHE A 824 -4.25 -4.11 20.55
N SER A 825 -4.53 -4.26 19.27
CA SER A 825 -5.59 -3.52 18.58
C SER A 825 -6.60 -4.48 18.00
N THR A 826 -7.87 -4.34 18.37
CA THR A 826 -9.02 -4.91 17.66
C THR A 826 -9.70 -3.80 16.86
N HIS A 827 -9.60 -3.86 15.53
CA HIS A 827 -10.18 -2.86 14.61
C HIS A 827 -11.59 -3.20 14.17
N TYR A 828 -11.88 -4.49 14.03
CA TYR A 828 -13.08 -4.99 13.37
C TYR A 828 -13.96 -5.73 14.37
N LEU A 829 -15.23 -5.35 14.40
CA LEU A 829 -16.26 -5.92 15.27
C LEU A 829 -17.31 -6.63 14.43
N ARG A 830 -17.95 -7.66 15.00
CA ARG A 830 -19.13 -8.30 14.40
C ARG A 830 -20.34 -7.47 14.77
N LEU A 831 -20.88 -6.72 13.82
CA LEU A 831 -21.89 -5.69 14.08
C LEU A 831 -23.29 -6.13 13.68
N ASN A 832 -24.23 -5.96 14.60
CA ASN A 832 -25.66 -6.08 14.34
C ASN A 832 -26.32 -4.70 14.43
N VAL A 833 -26.63 -4.10 13.28
CA VAL A 833 -27.36 -2.83 13.23
C VAL A 833 -28.84 -3.13 13.21
N GLN A 834 -29.57 -2.65 14.23
CA GLN A 834 -31.00 -2.94 14.41
C GLN A 834 -31.89 -2.27 13.34
N ALA A 835 -31.90 -2.81 12.12
CA ALA A 835 -33.00 -2.62 11.17
C ALA A 835 -33.96 -3.80 11.34
N LYS A 836 -35.20 -3.55 11.77
CA LYS A 836 -36.23 -4.61 11.82
C LYS A 836 -36.42 -5.15 10.41
N SER A 837 -35.96 -6.36 10.14
CA SER A 837 -36.44 -7.11 8.99
C SER A 837 -37.92 -7.40 9.22
N LYS A 838 -38.77 -7.01 8.27
CA LYS A 838 -40.04 -7.72 8.10
C LYS A 838 -39.64 -9.10 7.61
N GLY A 839 -39.77 -10.11 8.47
CA GLY A 839 -39.40 -11.49 8.14
C GLY A 839 -40.06 -11.96 6.85
N ALA A 840 -39.30 -11.94 5.76
CA ALA A 840 -39.59 -12.75 4.59
C ALA A 840 -38.97 -14.12 4.87
N ARG A 841 -39.80 -15.08 5.28
CA ARG A 841 -39.41 -16.50 5.21
C ARG A 841 -39.28 -16.85 3.72
N HIS A 842 -38.05 -16.89 3.22
CA HIS A 842 -37.79 -17.56 1.95
C HIS A 842 -37.75 -19.07 2.22
N ASN A 843 -38.57 -19.82 1.46
CA ASN A 843 -38.64 -21.28 1.50
C ASN A 843 -37.61 -21.97 0.59
N SER A 844 -36.64 -21.23 0.03
CA SER A 844 -35.61 -21.75 -0.87
C SER A 844 -34.22 -21.49 -0.31
N LEU A 845 -33.40 -22.54 -0.24
CA LEU A 845 -31.97 -22.44 0.10
C LEU A 845 -31.24 -21.61 -0.97
N ASP A 846 -30.38 -20.69 -0.54
CA ASP A 846 -29.53 -19.91 -1.44
C ASP A 846 -28.18 -20.61 -1.63
N LYS A 847 -27.89 -21.01 -2.88
CA LYS A 847 -26.64 -21.67 -3.30
C LYS A 847 -25.73 -20.74 -4.12
N THR A 848 -26.13 -19.49 -4.35
CA THR A 848 -25.45 -18.57 -5.28
C THR A 848 -23.97 -18.39 -4.97
N MET A 849 -23.63 -18.18 -3.69
CA MET A 849 -22.23 -18.01 -3.28
C MET A 849 -21.43 -19.30 -3.48
N LEU A 850 -22.02 -20.49 -3.25
CA LEU A 850 -21.36 -21.77 -3.45
C LEU A 850 -20.98 -21.98 -4.92
N GLU A 851 -21.91 -21.68 -5.83
CA GLU A 851 -21.69 -21.75 -7.29
C GLU A 851 -20.55 -20.82 -7.71
N GLN A 852 -20.53 -19.58 -7.20
CA GLN A 852 -19.47 -18.61 -7.49
C GLN A 852 -18.10 -19.10 -7.03
N GLN A 853 -18.00 -19.70 -5.84
CA GLN A 853 -16.72 -20.20 -5.34
C GLN A 853 -16.27 -21.47 -6.07
N LEU A 854 -17.20 -22.34 -6.46
CA LEU A 854 -16.90 -23.50 -7.31
C LEU A 854 -16.37 -23.09 -8.67
N GLN A 855 -16.91 -22.04 -9.28
CA GLN A 855 -16.39 -21.49 -10.53
C GLN A 855 -14.91 -21.09 -10.40
N VAL A 856 -14.56 -20.35 -9.34
CA VAL A 856 -13.15 -19.99 -9.05
C VAL A 856 -12.29 -21.23 -8.83
N ALA A 857 -12.80 -22.24 -8.14
CA ALA A 857 -12.08 -23.47 -7.88
C ALA A 857 -11.80 -24.26 -9.18
N HIS A 858 -12.77 -24.33 -10.09
CA HIS A 858 -12.61 -24.92 -11.42
C HIS A 858 -11.56 -24.18 -12.27
N GLU A 859 -11.56 -22.85 -12.26
CA GLU A 859 -10.55 -22.05 -12.96
C GLU A 859 -9.13 -22.38 -12.49
N ARG A 860 -8.93 -22.54 -11.17
CA ARG A 860 -7.63 -22.91 -10.58
C ARG A 860 -7.20 -24.32 -10.95
N LYS A 861 -8.13 -25.26 -10.93
CA LYS A 861 -7.91 -26.64 -11.39
C LYS A 861 -7.51 -26.67 -12.87
N ALA A 862 -8.22 -25.94 -13.72
CA ALA A 862 -7.89 -25.83 -15.14
C ALA A 862 -6.49 -25.24 -15.37
N ALA A 863 -6.10 -24.21 -14.60
CA ALA A 863 -4.75 -23.65 -14.68
C ALA A 863 -3.66 -24.68 -14.30
N GLN A 864 -3.90 -25.50 -13.27
CA GLN A 864 -3.00 -26.57 -12.87
C GLN A 864 -2.88 -27.64 -13.96
N GLU A 865 -4.01 -28.11 -14.50
CA GLU A 865 -4.05 -29.10 -15.58
C GLU A 865 -3.35 -28.60 -16.85
N ALA A 866 -3.55 -27.33 -17.21
CA ALA A 866 -2.86 -26.68 -18.33
C ALA A 866 -1.34 -26.63 -18.11
N TRP A 867 -0.89 -26.38 -16.87
CA TRP A 867 0.53 -26.47 -16.56
C TRP A 867 1.02 -27.91 -16.62
N ASP A 868 0.29 -28.89 -16.06
CA ASP A 868 0.65 -30.31 -16.07
C ASP A 868 0.83 -30.85 -17.50
N ALA A 869 0.07 -30.33 -18.46
CA ALA A 869 0.18 -30.65 -19.88
C ALA A 869 1.42 -30.09 -20.60
N LEU A 870 2.16 -29.13 -20.02
CA LEU A 870 3.37 -28.56 -20.65
C LEU A 870 4.50 -29.60 -20.79
N SER A 871 5.09 -29.71 -21.98
CA SER A 871 6.22 -30.60 -22.26
C SER A 871 7.54 -30.16 -21.59
N VAL A 872 7.70 -28.86 -21.36
CA VAL A 872 8.83 -28.27 -20.63
C VAL A 872 8.28 -27.29 -19.60
N LYS A 873 8.63 -27.50 -18.33
CA LYS A 873 8.21 -26.64 -17.22
C LYS A 873 9.21 -25.48 -17.05
N VAL A 874 8.89 -24.30 -17.58
CA VAL A 874 9.69 -23.08 -17.37
C VAL A 874 8.77 -21.91 -16.96
N PRO A 875 8.92 -21.34 -15.75
CA PRO A 875 9.76 -21.85 -14.66
C PRO A 875 9.30 -23.26 -14.21
N PRO A 876 10.15 -24.04 -13.51
CA PRO A 876 9.89 -25.45 -13.20
C PRO A 876 8.76 -25.69 -12.19
N TYR A 877 8.10 -24.62 -11.74
CA TYR A 877 7.11 -24.66 -10.66
C TYR A 877 5.69 -24.60 -11.22
N ALA A 878 4.79 -25.35 -10.58
CA ALA A 878 3.36 -25.35 -10.86
C ALA A 878 2.72 -23.98 -10.55
N PRO A 879 1.52 -23.70 -11.10
CA PRO A 879 0.77 -22.49 -10.75
C PRO A 879 0.47 -22.43 -9.26
N TRP A 880 0.23 -23.59 -8.62
CA TRP A 880 -0.14 -23.67 -7.22
C TRP A 880 0.80 -24.57 -6.42
N ALA A 881 1.01 -24.21 -5.15
CA ALA A 881 1.75 -25.02 -4.19
C ALA A 881 1.01 -26.34 -3.92
N PRO A 882 1.74 -27.48 -3.79
CA PRO A 882 1.11 -28.79 -3.73
C PRO A 882 0.12 -28.99 -2.58
N ASN A 883 0.40 -28.50 -1.37
CA ASN A 883 -0.50 -28.72 -0.24
C ASN A 883 -1.78 -27.91 -0.42
N GLY A 884 -1.67 -26.65 -0.86
CA GLY A 884 -2.79 -25.79 -1.20
C GLY A 884 -3.69 -26.37 -2.29
N TYR A 885 -3.10 -26.95 -3.34
CA TYR A 885 -3.88 -27.59 -4.40
C TYR A 885 -4.64 -28.84 -3.91
N GLN A 886 -4.01 -29.66 -3.05
CA GLN A 886 -4.70 -30.80 -2.45
C GLN A 886 -5.86 -30.37 -1.53
N ARG A 887 -5.66 -29.32 -0.71
CA ARG A 887 -6.75 -28.74 0.11
C ARG A 887 -7.90 -28.26 -0.78
N LEU A 888 -7.61 -27.60 -1.90
CA LEU A 888 -8.62 -27.16 -2.86
C LEU A 888 -9.45 -28.34 -3.38
N LEU A 889 -8.82 -29.39 -3.91
CA LEU A 889 -9.53 -30.54 -4.48
C LEU A 889 -10.47 -31.21 -3.46
N GLN A 890 -10.03 -31.36 -2.21
CA GLN A 890 -10.85 -31.93 -1.14
C GLN A 890 -12.09 -31.07 -0.83
N GLN A 891 -11.91 -29.75 -0.75
CA GLN A 891 -13.04 -28.85 -0.47
C GLN A 891 -13.96 -28.69 -1.67
N MET A 892 -13.43 -28.77 -2.90
CA MET A 892 -14.22 -28.80 -4.13
C MET A 892 -15.17 -30.00 -4.15
N GLU A 893 -14.68 -31.21 -3.88
CA GLU A 893 -15.52 -32.42 -3.84
C GLU A 893 -16.67 -32.28 -2.84
N THR A 894 -16.37 -31.75 -1.65
CA THR A 894 -17.37 -31.48 -0.60
C THR A 894 -18.41 -30.45 -1.06
N ALA A 895 -17.96 -29.36 -1.68
CA ALA A 895 -18.82 -28.29 -2.18
C ALA A 895 -19.71 -28.75 -3.35
N GLU A 896 -19.17 -29.53 -4.29
CA GLU A 896 -19.92 -30.12 -5.40
C GLU A 896 -21.00 -31.09 -4.88
N ALA A 897 -20.68 -31.89 -3.87
CA ALA A 897 -21.66 -32.78 -3.22
C ALA A 897 -22.80 -32.00 -2.55
N VAL A 898 -22.51 -30.89 -1.87
CA VAL A 898 -23.51 -30.01 -1.25
C VAL A 898 -24.34 -29.28 -2.31
N LEU A 899 -23.72 -28.82 -3.40
CA LEU A 899 -24.41 -28.19 -4.52
C LEU A 899 -25.41 -29.17 -5.16
N ALA A 900 -24.98 -30.41 -5.43
CA ALA A 900 -25.81 -31.47 -6.01
C ALA A 900 -26.90 -32.01 -5.07
N ASN A 901 -26.79 -31.77 -3.75
CA ASN A 901 -27.76 -32.27 -2.78
C ASN A 901 -29.11 -31.55 -2.93
N THR A 902 -30.14 -32.31 -3.32
CA THR A 902 -31.54 -31.87 -3.43
C THR A 902 -32.43 -32.39 -2.28
N SER A 903 -31.84 -32.93 -1.22
CA SER A 903 -32.57 -33.41 -0.04
C SER A 903 -33.35 -32.28 0.61
N ARG A 904 -34.53 -32.60 1.15
CA ARG A 904 -35.31 -31.67 1.99
C ARG A 904 -34.63 -31.38 3.33
N ASP A 905 -33.65 -32.19 3.71
CA ASP A 905 -32.90 -32.06 4.97
C ASP A 905 -31.67 -31.16 4.85
N LEU A 906 -31.30 -30.74 3.63
CA LEU A 906 -30.20 -29.78 3.45
C LEU A 906 -30.56 -28.44 4.07
N SER A 907 -29.71 -27.96 4.98
CA SER A 907 -29.87 -26.68 5.65
C SER A 907 -29.03 -25.58 5.00
N GLN A 908 -29.43 -24.31 5.20
CA GLN A 908 -28.61 -23.18 4.76
C GLN A 908 -27.26 -23.15 5.51
N GLN A 909 -27.23 -23.66 6.74
CA GLN A 909 -26.02 -23.76 7.54
C GLN A 909 -24.99 -24.70 6.90
N GLU A 910 -25.43 -25.84 6.35
CA GLU A 910 -24.53 -26.77 5.63
C GLU A 910 -23.99 -26.15 4.34
N ILE A 911 -24.82 -25.40 3.61
CA ILE A 911 -24.37 -24.66 2.42
C ILE A 911 -23.33 -23.61 2.80
N ASN A 912 -23.61 -22.81 3.84
CA ASN A 912 -22.70 -21.78 4.32
C ASN A 912 -21.37 -22.40 4.78
N ALA A 913 -21.39 -23.52 5.50
CA ALA A 913 -20.17 -24.22 5.91
C ALA A 913 -19.32 -24.70 4.72
N ALA A 914 -19.96 -25.25 3.67
CA ALA A 914 -19.27 -25.65 2.44
C ALA A 914 -18.66 -24.44 1.71
N VAL A 915 -19.39 -23.32 1.66
CA VAL A 915 -18.89 -22.04 1.14
C VAL A 915 -17.67 -21.59 1.93
N SER A 916 -17.73 -21.52 3.27
CA SER A 916 -16.61 -21.04 4.08
C SER A 916 -15.38 -21.91 3.87
N ALA A 917 -15.52 -23.23 3.91
CA ALA A 917 -14.41 -24.16 3.74
C ALA A 917 -13.74 -24.04 2.36
N LEU A 918 -14.54 -23.94 1.30
CA LEU A 918 -14.04 -23.73 -0.06
C LEU A 918 -13.36 -22.36 -0.21
N ARG A 919 -13.94 -21.29 0.36
CA ARG A 919 -13.34 -19.94 0.33
C ARG A 919 -12.00 -19.90 1.06
N VAL A 920 -11.87 -20.60 2.20
CA VAL A 920 -10.60 -20.72 2.93
C VAL A 920 -9.55 -21.42 2.06
N ALA A 921 -9.90 -22.55 1.43
CA ALA A 921 -8.99 -23.27 0.54
C ALA A 921 -8.54 -22.38 -0.62
N ILE A 922 -9.47 -21.69 -1.28
CA ILE A 922 -9.16 -20.74 -2.37
C ILE A 922 -8.26 -19.60 -1.86
N ASN A 923 -8.57 -18.93 -0.76
CA ASN A 923 -7.80 -17.74 -0.37
C ASN A 923 -6.39 -18.04 0.18
N THR A 924 -6.16 -19.26 0.68
CA THR A 924 -4.88 -19.66 1.30
C THR A 924 -3.88 -20.30 0.33
N MET A 925 -4.27 -20.61 -0.91
CA MET A 925 -3.33 -21.14 -1.91
C MET A 925 -2.23 -20.15 -2.26
N ARG A 926 -1.04 -20.68 -2.56
CA ARG A 926 0.16 -19.93 -2.94
C ARG A 926 0.70 -20.38 -4.30
N PRO A 927 1.48 -19.55 -5.00
CA PRO A 927 2.27 -19.95 -6.17
C PRO A 927 3.15 -21.19 -5.91
N GLY A 928 3.32 -22.05 -6.91
CA GLY A 928 3.99 -23.35 -6.72
C GLY A 928 5.51 -23.31 -6.43
N ASN A 929 6.15 -22.16 -6.56
CA ASN A 929 7.55 -21.94 -6.15
C ASN A 929 7.69 -21.60 -4.66
N LEU A 930 6.59 -21.24 -4.00
CA LEU A 930 6.57 -20.86 -2.59
C LEU A 930 6.35 -22.08 -1.70
N ALA A 931 6.94 -22.02 -0.52
CA ALA A 931 6.66 -22.98 0.53
C ALA A 931 5.34 -22.63 1.23
N GLU A 932 4.72 -23.63 1.83
CA GLU A 932 3.55 -23.49 2.70
C GLU A 932 3.93 -23.81 4.15
N PRO A 933 3.14 -23.38 5.16
CA PRO A 933 3.43 -23.68 6.57
C PRO A 933 3.63 -25.19 6.84
N GLU A 934 2.96 -26.06 6.07
CA GLU A 934 3.16 -27.51 6.14
C GLU A 934 4.58 -27.96 5.78
N ASP A 935 5.30 -27.21 4.94
CA ASP A 935 6.69 -27.49 4.58
C ASP A 935 7.69 -27.20 5.73
N LEU A 936 7.28 -26.43 6.75
CA LEU A 936 8.13 -26.12 7.92
C LEU A 936 8.25 -27.27 8.93
N PHE A 937 7.56 -28.39 8.72
CA PHE A 937 7.43 -29.49 9.68
C PHE A 937 8.77 -30.02 10.23
N LEU A 938 9.84 -30.01 9.41
CA LEU A 938 11.18 -30.43 9.84
C LEU A 938 11.99 -29.31 10.48
N LEU A 939 11.77 -28.05 10.07
CA LEU A 939 12.57 -26.91 10.49
C LEU A 939 12.16 -26.43 11.89
N LEU A 940 10.85 -26.24 12.12
CA LEU A 940 10.32 -25.67 13.37
C LEU A 940 10.82 -26.40 14.62
N PRO A 941 10.76 -27.76 14.72
CA PRO A 941 11.28 -28.45 15.91
C PRO A 941 12.78 -28.23 16.12
N LEU A 942 13.56 -28.13 15.04
CA LEU A 942 15.00 -27.94 15.07
C LEU A 942 15.37 -26.52 15.54
N VAL A 943 14.66 -25.50 15.07
CA VAL A 943 14.83 -24.11 15.53
C VAL A 943 14.54 -24.02 17.02
N THR A 944 13.40 -24.55 17.47
CA THR A 944 12.99 -24.53 18.87
C THR A 944 14.03 -25.18 19.78
N ASP A 945 14.46 -26.40 19.43
CA ASP A 945 15.47 -27.13 20.21
C ASP A 945 16.81 -26.36 20.26
N SER A 946 17.19 -25.69 19.17
CA SER A 946 18.41 -24.87 19.11
C SER A 946 18.32 -23.61 19.98
N LYS A 947 17.12 -23.02 20.11
CA LYS A 947 16.87 -21.85 20.94
C LYS A 947 16.83 -22.19 22.43
N GLU A 948 16.08 -23.21 22.80
CA GLU A 948 15.73 -23.50 24.19
C GLU A 948 16.74 -24.40 24.89
N ASN A 949 17.26 -25.41 24.20
CA ASN A 949 18.02 -26.49 24.84
C ASN A 949 19.55 -26.36 24.68
N ILE A 950 20.03 -25.33 23.97
CA ILE A 950 21.46 -25.05 23.80
C ILE A 950 21.83 -23.75 24.55
N PRO A 951 22.44 -23.83 25.75
CA PRO A 951 22.69 -22.68 26.61
C PRO A 951 23.87 -21.80 26.13
N ASN A 952 24.93 -22.40 25.57
CA ASN A 952 26.12 -21.69 25.07
C ASN A 952 26.15 -21.70 23.54
N LYS A 953 25.44 -20.76 22.91
CA LYS A 953 25.40 -20.64 21.45
C LYS A 953 26.67 -19.97 20.93
N THR A 954 27.41 -20.62 20.02
CA THR A 954 28.48 -19.98 19.24
C THR A 954 27.89 -18.92 18.31
N THR A 955 28.73 -18.04 17.75
CA THR A 955 28.30 -17.04 16.77
C THR A 955 27.62 -17.69 15.57
N GLU A 956 28.17 -18.81 15.08
CA GLU A 956 27.64 -19.56 13.95
C GLU A 956 26.26 -20.16 14.25
N LEU A 957 26.03 -20.64 15.48
CA LEU A 957 24.71 -21.14 15.88
C LEU A 957 23.69 -20.01 16.01
N ARG A 958 24.09 -18.83 16.51
CA ARG A 958 23.21 -17.65 16.55
C ARG A 958 22.80 -17.24 15.14
N GLU A 959 23.76 -17.09 14.23
CA GLU A 959 23.48 -16.76 12.82
C GLU A 959 22.62 -17.81 12.11
N ALA A 960 22.78 -19.09 12.45
CA ALA A 960 21.95 -20.16 11.91
C ALA A 960 20.51 -20.12 12.44
N ILE A 961 20.33 -19.78 13.73
CA ILE A 961 19.01 -19.57 14.34
C ILE A 961 18.33 -18.35 13.71
N ASP A 962 19.03 -17.22 13.62
CA ASP A 962 18.50 -15.97 13.07
C ASP A 962 18.07 -16.17 11.61
N TYR A 963 18.88 -16.88 10.83
CA TYR A 963 18.51 -17.25 9.46
C TYR A 963 17.29 -18.17 9.41
N ALA A 964 17.20 -19.16 10.31
CA ALA A 964 16.05 -20.07 10.33
C ALA A 964 14.75 -19.37 10.76
N ASP A 965 14.83 -18.42 11.69
CA ASP A 965 13.70 -17.57 12.07
C ASP A 965 13.23 -16.70 10.92
N MET A 966 14.17 -16.06 10.21
CA MET A 966 13.87 -15.32 8.98
C MET A 966 13.16 -16.22 7.96
N VAL A 967 13.62 -17.45 7.76
CA VAL A 967 12.95 -18.40 6.84
C VAL A 967 11.56 -18.79 7.31
N VAL A 968 11.36 -19.07 8.61
CA VAL A 968 10.03 -19.35 9.17
C VAL A 968 9.09 -18.16 8.96
N GLN A 969 9.59 -16.95 9.20
CA GLN A 969 8.84 -15.71 8.96
C GLN A 969 8.46 -15.58 7.49
N TYR A 970 9.41 -15.73 6.57
CA TYR A 970 9.13 -15.68 5.12
C TYR A 970 8.13 -16.74 4.67
N VAL A 971 8.20 -17.95 5.21
CA VAL A 971 7.20 -18.97 4.89
C VAL A 971 5.84 -18.59 5.48
N ASN A 972 5.76 -17.93 6.63
CA ASN A 972 4.48 -17.47 7.16
C ASN A 972 3.90 -16.29 6.36
N ASP A 973 4.72 -15.32 5.97
CA ASP A 973 4.31 -14.16 5.16
C ASP A 973 4.08 -14.50 3.68
N GLY A 974 4.54 -15.66 3.22
CA GLY A 974 4.30 -16.14 1.86
C GLY A 974 5.40 -15.79 0.85
N SER A 975 6.50 -15.16 1.26
CA SER A 975 7.69 -14.91 0.43
C SER A 975 8.70 -16.07 0.43
N GLY A 976 8.55 -17.02 1.36
CA GLY A 976 9.49 -18.11 1.60
C GLY A 976 9.42 -19.24 0.58
N THR A 977 10.56 -19.83 0.26
CA THR A 977 10.72 -20.93 -0.71
C THR A 977 11.23 -22.20 -0.04
N LYS A 978 11.05 -23.36 -0.69
CA LYS A 978 11.48 -24.66 -0.12
C LYS A 978 13.00 -24.81 0.02
N ASP A 979 13.77 -24.13 -0.81
CA ASP A 979 15.23 -24.10 -0.72
C ASP A 979 15.72 -23.28 0.48
N LEU A 980 15.04 -22.19 0.83
CA LEU A 980 15.32 -21.45 2.07
C LEU A 980 15.15 -22.35 3.29
N ILE A 981 14.07 -23.15 3.34
CA ILE A 981 13.84 -24.15 4.40
C ILE A 981 14.98 -25.17 4.43
N SER A 982 15.34 -25.71 3.27
CA SER A 982 16.41 -26.71 3.14
C SER A 982 17.76 -26.17 3.63
N LYS A 983 18.09 -24.91 3.31
CA LYS A 983 19.32 -24.25 3.75
C LYS A 983 19.30 -23.93 5.24
N ALA A 984 18.17 -23.46 5.78
CA ALA A 984 18.02 -23.22 7.21
C ALA A 984 18.23 -24.52 8.01
N LEU A 985 17.65 -25.63 7.53
CA LEU A 985 17.89 -26.96 8.08
C LEU A 985 19.38 -27.33 8.07
N LEU A 986 20.06 -27.18 6.93
CA LEU A 986 21.48 -27.50 6.80
C LEU A 986 22.35 -26.65 7.73
N ARG A 987 22.16 -25.32 7.74
CA ARG A 987 22.92 -24.39 8.59
C ARG A 987 22.75 -24.72 10.07
N LEU A 988 21.51 -24.96 10.51
CA LEU A 988 21.24 -25.32 11.89
C LEU A 988 21.85 -26.67 12.25
N GLN A 989 21.73 -27.68 11.38
CA GLN A 989 22.32 -29.00 11.63
C GLN A 989 23.85 -28.93 11.73
N GLU A 990 24.50 -28.13 10.89
CA GLU A 990 25.95 -27.96 10.89
C GLU A 990 26.43 -27.18 12.12
N ALA A 991 25.81 -26.03 12.41
CA ALA A 991 26.17 -25.20 13.57
C ALA A 991 25.93 -25.92 14.91
N ARG A 992 24.93 -26.80 14.99
CA ARG A 992 24.71 -27.65 16.17
C ARG A 992 25.79 -28.70 16.36
N ARG A 993 26.38 -29.23 15.28
CA ARG A 993 27.47 -30.21 15.36
C ARG A 993 28.71 -29.57 15.95
N THR A 994 29.06 -28.35 15.54
CA THR A 994 30.22 -27.60 16.07
C THR A 994 30.11 -27.35 17.57
N VAL A 995 28.93 -26.98 18.07
CA VAL A 995 28.68 -26.85 19.53
C VAL A 995 28.88 -28.18 20.27
N SER A 996 28.46 -29.30 19.67
CA SER A 996 28.61 -30.63 20.27
C SER A 996 30.06 -31.13 20.33
N THR A 997 30.94 -30.59 19.47
CA THR A 997 32.37 -30.94 19.41
C THR A 997 33.25 -30.04 20.27
N GLU A 998 32.84 -28.80 20.57
CA GLU A 998 33.56 -27.88 21.47
C GLU A 998 33.19 -28.07 22.95
N GLY A 999 32.07 -28.75 23.24
CA GLY A 999 31.63 -29.10 24.60
C GLY A 999 32.17 -30.43 25.15
N LYS A 1000 33.08 -31.10 24.43
CA LYS A 1000 33.86 -32.25 24.88
C LYS A 1000 35.32 -31.85 24.98
#